data_AF-A0A5C3NRG7-F1
#
_entry.id   AF-A0A5C3NRG7-F1
#
_cell.length_a   1.000
_cell.length_b   1.000
_cell.length_c   1.000
_cell.angle_alpha   90.00
_cell.angle_beta   90.00
_cell.angle_gamma   90.00
#
_symmetry.space_group_name_H-M   'P 1'
#
loop_
_entity.id
_entity.type
_entity.pdbx_description
1 polymer ?
#
loop_
_entity_poly.entity_id
_entity_poly.type
_entity_poly.pdbx_seq_one_letter_code
_entity_poly.pdbx_strand_id
1 'polypeptide(L)'
;MQDGRAPRIKNRAPAAIQVTAEQLLRDAQERQESQFRAPKQRVEDFEELHEYRGRKREEFEKRIRQTRSSIKEWLQYANWEASQGEFARSRSVFERALDVDPRSVQLWLSYTEMELKGRNVQHARNLFDRAVTLLPRVDQLWYKYVYLEELLQNVPGARQVFERWMQWEPDDKAWQAYIKLEQRYQELDRASAIYERWVAVRPEPRVWVKWGKFEEERGRLDKAREVFQTALEFFGDDEEQIEKAQAVFNAFAKMETRLKEYERARVIYKFALSRLPRSKSAALYAAYTKFEKQHGTRTTLESTVLGKRRIQYEEELLHDGRNYDVWFDYARLEEGALRDVREEGATSEEEERATNRVREVYERAVAQVPPGGEKRHWRRYIFLWLFYALFEETETKDYERARQIYATAIRVVPHKQFTFAKLWINFARFEVRQLQLTAARKILGTAIGMCPKEALFKGYIQLEFDLREFDRVRELYQKYIEYDPTNSAAWIKFAELETQLEDFARVRAIYELGIKQEALSMPELLWKAYIDFETEEGEREKARALYERLVQISGHVKVWISYATFEAEPIPVPRAMREEAEDEEEEEVPMVEGDPVRARQVFERAYKDLKSKGLKHERVVLLEIWKAFEEKYGSAEEVVKVQGMMPITSKRRVVDKETGQTVEDWDIVFADDERESNPTSFKFLQMAHAWKAMQAKAGGAGGAGGAAPLSGFVAAAAASSSSSGQGQGEAGGGSGGGNGSGEGGKEAEEGRRERGDDASSDVASSNGGDD
;
A
#
# COMPACT_ATOMS: atom_id res chain seq x y z
N MET A 1 20.75 -81.41 -18.47
CA MET A 1 21.82 -81.72 -17.50
C MET A 1 21.57 -80.90 -16.26
N GLN A 2 21.42 -81.61 -15.15
CA GLN A 2 21.25 -81.04 -13.81
C GLN A 2 22.56 -80.33 -13.43
N ASP A 3 22.53 -79.00 -13.37
CA ASP A 3 23.51 -78.28 -12.55
C ASP A 3 22.96 -78.20 -11.13
N GLY A 4 23.39 -79.18 -10.33
CA GLY A 4 23.25 -79.20 -8.87
C GLY A 4 24.00 -78.04 -8.22
N ARG A 5 23.48 -76.83 -8.39
CA ARG A 5 23.82 -75.71 -7.50
C ARG A 5 22.88 -75.79 -6.31
N ALA A 6 23.46 -75.96 -5.12
CA ALA A 6 22.79 -75.80 -3.83
C ALA A 6 21.83 -74.60 -3.87
N PRO A 7 20.67 -74.63 -3.18
CA PRO A 7 19.75 -73.51 -3.19
C PRO A 7 20.51 -72.25 -2.78
N ARG A 8 20.80 -71.37 -3.74
CA ARG A 8 21.52 -70.12 -3.47
C ARG A 8 20.64 -69.39 -2.46
N ILE A 9 21.13 -69.25 -1.23
CA ILE A 9 20.48 -68.43 -0.21
C ILE A 9 20.40 -67.04 -0.84
N LYS A 10 19.22 -66.67 -1.34
CA LYS A 10 19.02 -65.39 -2.00
C LYS A 10 19.13 -64.33 -0.92
N ASN A 11 20.12 -63.46 -1.04
CA ASN A 11 20.18 -62.29 -0.17
C ASN A 11 18.91 -61.46 -0.45
N ARG A 12 18.00 -61.39 0.53
CA ARG A 12 16.78 -60.58 0.47
C ARG A 12 17.01 -59.16 0.99
N ALA A 13 18.25 -58.78 1.27
CA ALA A 13 18.59 -57.39 1.52
C ALA A 13 18.11 -56.53 0.34
N PRO A 14 17.61 -55.31 0.61
CA PRO A 14 17.20 -54.40 -0.44
C PRO A 14 18.37 -54.18 -1.39
N ALA A 15 18.13 -54.39 -2.70
CA ALA A 15 19.14 -54.11 -3.71
C ALA A 15 19.50 -52.62 -3.67
N ALA A 16 20.80 -52.32 -3.66
CA ALA A 16 21.30 -50.95 -3.60
C ALA A 16 20.85 -50.09 -4.80
N ILE A 17 20.56 -50.74 -5.93
CA ILE A 17 20.02 -50.11 -7.14
C ILE A 17 18.71 -50.84 -7.46
N GLN A 18 17.61 -50.09 -7.46
CA GLN A 18 16.31 -50.58 -7.91
C GLN A 18 16.25 -50.47 -9.43
N VAL A 19 15.91 -51.56 -10.11
CA VAL A 19 15.74 -51.53 -11.57
C VAL A 19 14.57 -50.62 -11.91
N THR A 20 14.85 -49.49 -12.54
CA THR A 20 13.83 -48.52 -12.95
C THR A 20 13.29 -48.86 -14.34
N ALA A 21 12.11 -48.35 -14.68
CA ALA A 21 11.54 -48.50 -16.03
C ALA A 21 12.47 -47.91 -17.11
N GLU A 22 13.20 -46.84 -16.80
CA GLU A 22 14.21 -46.24 -17.67
C GLU A 22 15.31 -47.25 -18.03
N GLN A 23 15.78 -48.01 -17.04
CA GLN A 23 16.85 -48.98 -17.25
C GLN A 23 16.42 -50.10 -18.19
N LEU A 24 15.16 -50.56 -18.08
CA LEU A 24 14.58 -51.54 -19.00
C LEU A 24 14.42 -50.99 -20.43
N LEU A 25 14.02 -49.73 -20.59
CA LEU A 25 13.88 -49.10 -21.90
C LEU A 25 15.25 -48.89 -22.57
N ARG A 26 16.28 -48.49 -21.81
CA ARG A 26 17.66 -48.40 -22.29
C ARG A 26 18.17 -49.77 -22.74
N ASP A 27 17.99 -50.79 -21.91
CA ASP A 27 18.35 -52.17 -22.22
C ASP A 27 17.63 -52.70 -23.47
N ALA A 28 16.36 -52.34 -23.67
CA ALA A 28 15.60 -52.72 -24.85
C ALA A 28 16.10 -52.00 -26.12
N GLN A 29 16.44 -50.72 -26.01
CA GLN A 29 17.02 -49.95 -27.11
C GLN A 29 18.41 -50.48 -27.52
N GLU A 30 19.24 -50.87 -26.55
CA GLU A 30 20.57 -51.44 -26.80
C GLU A 30 20.50 -52.85 -27.42
N ARG A 31 19.44 -53.62 -27.11
CA ARG A 31 19.18 -54.92 -27.72
C ARG A 31 18.44 -54.86 -29.04
N GLN A 32 17.99 -53.67 -29.48
CA GLN A 32 17.35 -53.54 -30.79
C GLN A 32 18.38 -53.83 -31.88
N GLU A 33 18.18 -54.93 -32.61
CA GLU A 33 19.05 -55.29 -33.74
C GLU A 33 19.12 -54.12 -34.72
N SER A 34 20.34 -53.77 -35.15
CA SER A 34 20.53 -52.71 -36.13
C SER A 34 19.75 -53.04 -37.39
N GLN A 35 18.91 -52.11 -37.87
CA GLN A 35 18.17 -52.27 -39.11
C GLN A 35 19.10 -52.76 -40.23
N PHE A 36 18.73 -53.86 -40.90
CA PHE A 36 19.53 -54.45 -41.97
C PHE A 36 19.86 -53.40 -43.03
N ARG A 37 21.16 -53.11 -43.22
CA ARG A 37 21.65 -52.24 -44.29
C ARG A 37 22.15 -53.11 -45.43
N ALA A 38 21.54 -52.96 -46.60
CA ALA A 38 22.00 -53.64 -47.81
C ALA A 38 23.49 -53.32 -48.08
N PRO A 39 24.28 -54.29 -48.58
CA PRO A 39 25.69 -54.08 -48.90
C PRO A 39 25.85 -52.99 -49.96
N LYS A 40 26.91 -52.19 -49.85
CA LYS A 40 27.22 -51.13 -50.83
C LYS A 40 27.69 -51.78 -52.14
N GLN A 41 26.81 -51.88 -53.12
CA GLN A 41 27.15 -52.29 -54.48
C GLN A 41 27.71 -51.08 -55.27
N ARG A 42 28.82 -51.25 -55.98
CA ARG A 42 29.31 -50.27 -56.96
C ARG A 42 28.69 -50.61 -58.32
N VAL A 43 28.26 -49.59 -59.04
CA VAL A 43 27.67 -49.73 -60.39
C VAL A 43 28.80 -49.47 -61.38
N GLU A 44 29.17 -50.47 -62.17
CA GLU A 44 30.34 -50.41 -63.07
C GLU A 44 29.92 -50.11 -64.51
N ASP A 45 28.81 -50.69 -64.97
CA ASP A 45 28.38 -50.60 -66.37
C ASP A 45 27.06 -49.82 -66.58
N PHE A 46 26.83 -49.35 -67.82
CA PHE A 46 25.58 -48.70 -68.19
C PHE A 46 24.36 -49.64 -68.07
N GLU A 47 24.52 -50.94 -68.32
CA GLU A 47 23.46 -51.93 -68.16
C GLU A 47 23.06 -52.11 -66.69
N GLU A 48 24.03 -52.19 -65.78
CA GLU A 48 23.79 -52.23 -64.34
C GLU A 48 23.16 -50.93 -63.82
N LEU A 49 23.54 -49.78 -64.38
CA LEU A 49 22.90 -48.50 -64.09
C LEU A 49 21.45 -48.48 -64.57
N HIS A 50 21.16 -49.06 -65.74
CA HIS A 50 19.80 -49.19 -66.26
C HIS A 50 18.95 -50.13 -65.39
N GLU A 51 19.50 -51.26 -64.92
CA GLU A 51 18.81 -52.17 -64.02
C GLU A 51 18.57 -51.52 -62.65
N TYR A 52 19.57 -50.83 -62.10
CA TYR A 52 19.42 -50.05 -60.87
C TYR A 52 18.34 -48.98 -61.00
N ARG A 53 18.34 -48.24 -62.12
CA ARG A 53 17.30 -47.26 -62.42
C ARG A 53 15.92 -47.91 -62.56
N GLY A 54 15.84 -49.07 -63.23
CA GLY A 54 14.62 -49.85 -63.40
C GLY A 54 14.02 -50.27 -62.06
N ARG A 55 14.82 -50.91 -61.19
CA ARG A 55 14.39 -51.34 -59.85
C ARG A 55 13.93 -50.16 -59.00
N LYS A 56 14.67 -49.04 -59.00
CA LYS A 56 14.31 -47.85 -58.24
C LYS A 56 13.03 -47.18 -58.76
N ARG A 57 12.85 -47.11 -60.07
CA ARG A 57 11.61 -46.60 -60.68
C ARG A 57 10.42 -47.46 -60.33
N GLU A 58 10.53 -48.78 -60.42
CA GLU A 58 9.46 -49.69 -60.03
C GLU A 58 9.11 -49.53 -58.54
N GLU A 59 10.12 -49.39 -57.68
CA GLU A 59 9.93 -49.11 -56.25
C GLU A 59 9.16 -47.81 -56.02
N PHE A 60 9.58 -46.71 -56.65
CA PHE A 60 8.90 -45.42 -56.52
C PHE A 60 7.48 -45.43 -57.13
N GLU A 61 7.29 -46.02 -58.31
CA GLU A 61 5.97 -46.14 -58.95
C GLU A 61 5.03 -47.03 -58.15
N LYS A 62 5.53 -48.11 -57.52
CA LYS A 62 4.74 -48.93 -56.61
C LYS A 62 4.32 -48.16 -55.36
N ARG A 63 5.25 -47.40 -54.76
CA ARG A 63 4.92 -46.51 -53.62
C ARG A 63 3.89 -45.48 -54.01
N ILE A 64 4.09 -44.78 -55.12
CA ILE A 64 3.15 -43.80 -55.66
C ILE A 64 1.78 -44.42 -55.95
N ARG A 65 1.73 -45.66 -56.46
CA ARG A 65 0.47 -46.37 -56.69
C ARG A 65 -0.26 -46.70 -55.38
N GLN A 66 0.49 -47.02 -54.33
CA GLN A 66 -0.06 -47.28 -52.99
C GLN A 66 -0.50 -45.99 -52.29
N THR A 67 0.27 -44.91 -52.39
CA THR A 67 0.06 -43.62 -51.71
C THR A 67 -0.01 -42.46 -52.71
N ARG A 68 -1.04 -42.49 -53.58
CA ARG A 68 -1.18 -41.54 -54.71
C ARG A 68 -1.19 -40.07 -54.29
N SER A 69 -1.71 -39.77 -53.10
CA SER A 69 -1.85 -38.42 -52.54
C SER A 69 -0.62 -37.92 -51.78
N SER A 70 0.37 -38.78 -51.49
CA SER A 70 1.53 -38.39 -50.69
C SER A 70 2.52 -37.58 -51.52
N ILE A 71 2.51 -36.26 -51.35
CA ILE A 71 3.44 -35.33 -52.02
C ILE A 71 4.90 -35.70 -51.75
N LYS A 72 5.24 -36.23 -50.58
CA LYS A 72 6.61 -36.59 -50.22
C LYS A 72 7.20 -37.65 -51.15
N GLU A 73 6.42 -38.67 -51.51
CA GLU A 73 6.88 -39.73 -52.42
C GLU A 73 7.10 -39.19 -53.84
N TRP A 74 6.20 -38.31 -54.30
CA TRP A 74 6.36 -37.61 -55.57
C TRP A 74 7.62 -36.75 -55.62
N LEU A 75 7.89 -35.98 -54.56
CA LEU A 75 9.09 -35.15 -54.46
C LEU A 75 10.37 -35.98 -54.39
N GLN A 76 10.37 -37.09 -53.64
CA GLN A 76 11.53 -37.98 -53.58
C GLN A 76 11.82 -38.62 -54.93
N TYR A 77 10.79 -39.09 -55.64
CA TYR A 77 10.96 -39.69 -56.96
C TYR A 77 11.48 -38.67 -57.98
N ALA A 78 10.87 -37.48 -58.02
CA ALA A 78 11.25 -36.43 -58.95
C ALA A 78 12.67 -35.88 -58.70
N ASN A 79 13.06 -35.71 -57.44
CA ASN A 79 14.42 -35.32 -57.05
C ASN A 79 15.45 -36.42 -57.35
N TRP A 80 15.06 -37.69 -57.21
CA TRP A 80 15.92 -38.81 -57.59
C TRP A 80 16.17 -38.85 -59.11
N GLU A 81 15.15 -38.70 -59.95
CA GLU A 81 15.34 -38.60 -61.42
C GLU A 81 16.20 -37.38 -61.78
N ALA A 82 16.04 -36.25 -61.08
CA ALA A 82 16.89 -35.08 -61.25
C ALA A 82 18.37 -35.36 -60.87
N SER A 83 18.62 -36.14 -59.80
CA SER A 83 19.97 -36.58 -59.42
C SER A 83 20.63 -37.48 -60.48
N GLN A 84 19.83 -38.18 -61.29
CA GLN A 84 20.31 -39.01 -62.40
C GLN A 84 20.58 -38.21 -63.69
N GLY A 85 20.27 -36.91 -63.71
CA GLY A 85 20.38 -36.05 -64.90
C GLY A 85 19.24 -36.22 -65.91
N GLU A 86 18.24 -37.06 -65.62
CA GLU A 86 17.08 -37.29 -66.50
C GLU A 86 15.96 -36.25 -66.24
N PHE A 87 16.24 -34.99 -66.56
CA PHE A 87 15.31 -33.87 -66.31
C PHE A 87 13.97 -34.02 -67.05
N ALA A 88 13.96 -34.60 -68.25
CA ALA A 88 12.72 -34.83 -69.00
C ALA A 88 11.74 -35.76 -68.26
N ARG A 89 12.25 -36.80 -67.59
CA ARG A 89 11.42 -37.69 -66.76
C ARG A 89 11.02 -37.00 -65.47
N SER A 90 11.94 -36.29 -64.82
CA SER A 90 11.63 -35.50 -63.63
C SER A 90 10.45 -34.54 -63.88
N ARG A 91 10.43 -33.83 -65.04
CA ARG A 91 9.28 -33.02 -65.49
C ARG A 91 8.00 -33.81 -65.58
N SER A 92 8.01 -34.96 -66.24
CA SER A 92 6.83 -35.82 -66.36
C SER A 92 6.30 -36.27 -64.99
N VAL A 93 7.19 -36.58 -64.03
CA VAL A 93 6.81 -36.92 -62.66
C VAL A 93 6.20 -35.73 -61.93
N PHE A 94 6.79 -34.53 -62.06
CA PHE A 94 6.23 -33.32 -61.48
C PHE A 94 4.88 -32.94 -62.09
N GLU A 95 4.70 -33.04 -63.41
CA GLU A 95 3.40 -32.78 -64.06
C GLU A 95 2.34 -33.78 -63.62
N ARG A 96 2.67 -35.09 -63.53
CA ARG A 96 1.77 -36.11 -62.97
C ARG A 96 1.44 -35.90 -61.49
N ALA A 97 2.34 -35.27 -60.75
CA ALA A 97 2.11 -34.90 -59.35
C ALA A 97 1.19 -33.67 -59.25
N LEU A 98 1.41 -32.68 -60.11
CA LEU A 98 0.56 -31.49 -60.23
C LEU A 98 -0.85 -31.83 -60.73
N ASP A 99 -1.01 -32.83 -61.60
CA ASP A 99 -2.33 -33.34 -62.02
C ASP A 99 -3.16 -33.85 -60.85
N VAL A 100 -2.52 -34.26 -59.75
CA VAL A 100 -3.23 -34.79 -58.58
C VAL A 100 -3.35 -33.83 -57.43
N ASP A 101 -2.36 -32.98 -57.21
CA ASP A 101 -2.55 -31.82 -56.34
C ASP A 101 -2.00 -30.54 -56.97
N PRO A 102 -2.83 -29.85 -57.79
CA PRO A 102 -2.44 -28.57 -58.40
C PRO A 102 -2.28 -27.44 -57.38
N ARG A 103 -2.80 -27.58 -56.15
CA ARG A 103 -2.82 -26.51 -55.14
C ARG A 103 -1.60 -26.51 -54.23
N SER A 104 -0.82 -27.58 -54.29
CA SER A 104 0.34 -27.78 -53.42
C SER A 104 1.50 -26.83 -53.78
N VAL A 105 1.68 -25.78 -52.98
CA VAL A 105 2.75 -24.78 -53.16
C VAL A 105 4.15 -25.39 -53.14
N GLN A 106 4.37 -26.38 -52.26
CA GLN A 106 5.66 -27.06 -52.13
C GLN A 106 6.09 -27.77 -53.42
N LEU A 107 5.13 -28.29 -54.18
CA LEU A 107 5.36 -29.01 -55.43
C LEU A 107 5.76 -28.04 -56.54
N TRP A 108 5.06 -26.91 -56.68
CA TRP A 108 5.45 -25.83 -57.58
C TRP A 108 6.84 -25.28 -57.27
N LEU A 109 7.17 -25.06 -55.99
CA LEU A 109 8.48 -24.58 -55.58
C LEU A 109 9.59 -25.61 -55.86
N SER A 110 9.37 -26.88 -55.52
CA SER A 110 10.37 -27.92 -55.78
C SER A 110 10.59 -28.14 -57.28
N TYR A 111 9.52 -28.04 -58.08
CA TYR A 111 9.60 -28.19 -59.54
C TYR A 111 10.35 -27.00 -60.17
N THR A 112 10.03 -25.76 -59.77
CA THR A 112 10.77 -24.57 -60.22
C THR A 112 12.24 -24.60 -59.79
N GLU A 113 12.53 -24.97 -58.55
CA GLU A 113 13.90 -25.14 -58.05
C GLU A 113 14.68 -26.19 -58.84
N MET A 114 14.03 -27.29 -59.25
CA MET A 114 14.64 -28.31 -60.11
C MET A 114 15.02 -27.73 -61.48
N GLU A 115 14.13 -26.99 -62.14
CA GLU A 115 14.43 -26.37 -63.44
C GLU A 115 15.52 -25.29 -63.33
N LEU A 116 15.57 -24.55 -62.21
CA LEU A 116 16.63 -23.59 -61.93
C LEU A 116 17.98 -24.28 -61.72
N LYS A 117 18.03 -25.41 -61.00
CA LYS A 117 19.23 -26.25 -60.88
C LYS A 117 19.66 -26.80 -62.25
N GLY A 118 18.70 -27.16 -63.09
CA GLY A 118 18.90 -27.57 -64.48
C GLY A 118 19.29 -26.43 -65.43
N ARG A 119 19.42 -25.18 -64.95
CA ARG A 119 19.71 -23.96 -65.73
C ARG A 119 18.69 -23.64 -66.83
N ASN A 120 17.49 -24.24 -66.77
CA ASN A 120 16.42 -24.02 -67.74
C ASN A 120 15.54 -22.83 -67.33
N VAL A 121 16.08 -21.62 -67.46
CA VAL A 121 15.43 -20.39 -66.99
C VAL A 121 14.06 -20.15 -67.65
N GLN A 122 13.93 -20.40 -68.95
CA GLN A 122 12.66 -20.18 -69.64
C GLN A 122 11.55 -21.14 -69.17
N HIS A 123 11.91 -22.39 -68.86
CA HIS A 123 10.95 -23.35 -68.30
C HIS A 123 10.55 -22.94 -66.89
N ALA A 124 11.50 -22.46 -66.07
CA ALA A 124 11.19 -21.92 -64.75
C ALA A 124 10.25 -20.70 -64.84
N ARG A 125 10.44 -19.78 -65.80
CA ARG A 125 9.52 -18.65 -66.04
C ARG A 125 8.13 -19.09 -66.40
N ASN A 126 7.99 -19.98 -67.39
CA ASN A 126 6.70 -20.51 -67.80
C ASN A 126 6.00 -21.21 -66.63
N LEU A 127 6.77 -21.91 -65.79
CA LEU A 127 6.26 -22.61 -64.63
C LEU A 127 5.80 -21.65 -63.53
N PHE A 128 6.56 -20.59 -63.23
CA PHE A 128 6.13 -19.55 -62.30
C PHE A 128 4.92 -18.78 -62.82
N ASP A 129 4.86 -18.45 -64.11
CA ASP A 129 3.71 -17.79 -64.73
C ASP A 129 2.45 -18.65 -64.63
N ARG A 130 2.57 -19.96 -64.89
CA ARG A 130 1.48 -20.92 -64.69
C ARG A 130 1.09 -21.05 -63.22
N ALA A 131 2.05 -21.14 -62.32
CA ALA A 131 1.82 -21.27 -60.88
C ALA A 131 1.07 -20.05 -60.31
N VAL A 132 1.49 -18.86 -60.72
CA VAL A 132 0.89 -17.58 -60.33
C VAL A 132 -0.51 -17.41 -60.91
N THR A 133 -0.75 -17.88 -62.14
CA THR A 133 -2.08 -17.85 -62.76
C THR A 133 -3.06 -18.82 -62.08
N LEU A 134 -2.59 -19.98 -61.65
CA LEU A 134 -3.42 -20.98 -60.95
C LEU A 134 -3.63 -20.66 -59.46
N LEU A 135 -2.61 -20.09 -58.80
CA LEU A 135 -2.59 -19.81 -57.37
C LEU A 135 -2.25 -18.34 -57.07
N PRO A 136 -3.08 -17.37 -57.50
CA PRO A 136 -2.77 -15.94 -57.37
C PRO A 136 -2.76 -15.44 -55.92
N ARG A 137 -3.41 -16.16 -54.99
CA ARG A 137 -3.47 -15.81 -53.56
C ARG A 137 -2.20 -16.18 -52.77
N VAL A 138 -1.28 -16.96 -53.35
CA VAL A 138 -0.10 -17.45 -52.65
C VAL A 138 1.08 -16.51 -52.88
N ASP A 139 1.31 -15.60 -51.93
CA ASP A 139 2.36 -14.57 -52.01
C ASP A 139 3.76 -15.16 -52.21
N GLN A 140 4.03 -16.34 -51.63
CA GLN A 140 5.34 -16.99 -51.74
C GLN A 140 5.76 -17.25 -53.20
N LEU A 141 4.81 -17.59 -54.08
CA LEU A 141 5.09 -17.83 -55.49
C LEU A 141 5.43 -16.53 -56.21
N TRP A 142 4.70 -15.46 -55.93
CA TRP A 142 4.98 -14.12 -56.45
C TRP A 142 6.36 -13.62 -56.02
N TYR A 143 6.70 -13.74 -54.74
CA TYR A 143 8.02 -13.35 -54.23
C TYR A 143 9.15 -14.10 -54.92
N LYS A 144 9.01 -15.42 -55.09
CA LYS A 144 10.03 -16.24 -55.76
C LYS A 144 10.14 -15.91 -57.24
N TYR A 145 9.03 -15.60 -57.89
CA TYR A 145 9.03 -15.21 -59.30
C TYR A 145 9.68 -13.84 -59.52
N VAL A 146 9.32 -12.84 -58.72
CA VAL A 146 9.98 -11.52 -58.71
C VAL A 146 11.47 -11.67 -58.42
N TYR A 147 11.82 -12.44 -57.40
CA TYR A 147 13.22 -12.66 -57.02
C TYR A 147 14.02 -13.32 -58.16
N LEU A 148 13.41 -14.24 -58.89
CA LEU A 148 14.02 -14.83 -60.09
C LEU A 148 14.30 -13.76 -61.16
N GLU A 149 13.32 -12.92 -61.49
CA GLU A 149 13.51 -11.85 -62.49
C GLU A 149 14.53 -10.79 -62.03
N GLU A 150 14.58 -10.50 -60.72
CA GLU A 150 15.59 -9.60 -60.12
C GLU A 150 17.00 -10.19 -60.19
N LEU A 151 17.16 -11.49 -59.91
CA LEU A 151 18.44 -12.20 -60.08
C LEU A 151 18.93 -12.20 -61.53
N LEU A 152 17.99 -12.26 -62.48
CA LEU A 152 18.29 -12.17 -63.92
C LEU A 152 18.48 -10.72 -64.39
N GLN A 153 18.41 -9.74 -63.48
CA GLN A 153 18.51 -8.30 -63.74
C GLN A 153 17.46 -7.77 -64.73
N ASN A 154 16.35 -8.50 -64.91
CA ASN A 154 15.24 -8.09 -65.77
C ASN A 154 14.25 -7.22 -64.98
N VAL A 155 14.66 -5.98 -64.70
CA VAL A 155 13.86 -5.02 -63.92
C VAL A 155 12.48 -4.73 -64.57
N PRO A 156 12.35 -4.54 -65.89
CA PRO A 156 11.05 -4.36 -66.53
C PRO A 156 10.14 -5.58 -66.36
N GLY A 157 10.70 -6.80 -66.45
CA GLY A 157 9.95 -8.03 -66.20
C GLY A 157 9.48 -8.13 -64.76
N ALA A 158 10.35 -7.87 -63.78
CA ALA A 158 9.99 -7.87 -62.36
C ALA A 158 8.86 -6.86 -62.06
N ARG A 159 8.89 -5.67 -62.68
CA ARG A 159 7.82 -4.67 -62.58
C ARG A 159 6.51 -5.17 -63.19
N GLN A 160 6.54 -5.81 -64.35
CA GLN A 160 5.34 -6.38 -64.96
C GLN A 160 4.70 -7.46 -64.06
N VAL A 161 5.53 -8.29 -63.41
CA VAL A 161 5.07 -9.28 -62.44
C VAL A 161 4.43 -8.60 -61.23
N PHE A 162 5.06 -7.54 -60.70
CA PHE A 162 4.48 -6.76 -59.61
C PHE A 162 3.16 -6.09 -60.00
N GLU A 163 3.07 -5.47 -61.17
CA GLU A 163 1.82 -4.85 -61.66
C GLU A 163 0.70 -5.87 -61.81
N ARG A 164 1.00 -7.08 -62.33
CA ARG A 164 0.06 -8.19 -62.34
C ARG A 164 -0.33 -8.66 -60.94
N TRP A 165 0.60 -8.62 -60.00
CA TRP A 165 0.31 -8.98 -58.61
C TRP A 165 -0.60 -7.96 -57.94
N MET A 166 -0.38 -6.67 -58.16
CA MET A 166 -1.19 -5.59 -57.58
C MET A 166 -2.62 -5.57 -58.09
N GLN A 167 -2.90 -6.10 -59.29
CA GLN A 167 -4.27 -6.32 -59.79
C GLN A 167 -5.10 -7.25 -58.89
N TRP A 168 -4.46 -8.10 -58.08
CA TRP A 168 -5.12 -9.01 -57.15
C TRP A 168 -5.29 -8.43 -55.73
N GLU A 169 -4.90 -7.17 -55.52
CA GLU A 169 -4.96 -6.47 -54.22
C GLU A 169 -4.36 -7.29 -53.05
N PRO A 170 -3.05 -7.62 -53.13
CA PRO A 170 -2.38 -8.48 -52.16
C PRO A 170 -2.15 -7.79 -50.82
N ASP A 171 -1.65 -8.55 -49.83
CA ASP A 171 -1.39 -8.08 -48.47
C ASP A 171 -0.37 -6.92 -48.42
N ASP A 172 -0.34 -6.18 -47.31
CA ASP A 172 0.53 -5.02 -47.09
C ASP A 172 2.02 -5.28 -47.35
N LYS A 173 2.45 -6.52 -47.14
CA LYS A 173 3.84 -6.94 -47.36
C LYS A 173 4.21 -6.96 -48.84
N ALA A 174 3.26 -7.21 -49.73
CA ALA A 174 3.45 -7.22 -51.16
C ALA A 174 3.74 -5.81 -51.68
N TRP A 175 2.91 -4.85 -51.29
CA TRP A 175 3.08 -3.42 -51.61
C TRP A 175 4.42 -2.89 -51.08
N GLN A 176 4.78 -3.21 -49.83
CA GLN A 176 6.08 -2.84 -49.27
C GLN A 176 7.26 -3.44 -50.03
N ALA A 177 7.14 -4.69 -50.50
CA ALA A 177 8.20 -5.32 -51.29
C ALA A 177 8.36 -4.65 -52.64
N TYR A 178 7.27 -4.20 -53.26
CA TYR A 178 7.32 -3.46 -54.51
C TYR A 178 7.95 -2.08 -54.32
N ILE A 179 7.56 -1.35 -53.27
CA ILE A 179 8.19 -0.08 -52.90
C ILE A 179 9.69 -0.26 -52.62
N LYS A 180 10.07 -1.31 -51.89
CA LYS A 180 11.48 -1.63 -51.63
C LYS A 180 12.25 -1.97 -52.91
N LEU A 181 11.62 -2.58 -53.91
CA LEU A 181 12.24 -2.79 -55.22
C LEU A 181 12.55 -1.44 -55.87
N GLU A 182 11.58 -0.54 -55.98
CA GLU A 182 11.79 0.77 -56.61
C GLU A 182 12.76 1.66 -55.80
N GLN A 183 12.79 1.54 -54.47
CA GLN A 183 13.81 2.17 -53.62
C GLN A 183 15.22 1.65 -53.92
N ARG A 184 15.40 0.33 -54.15
CA ARG A 184 16.71 -0.24 -54.54
C ARG A 184 17.21 0.34 -55.87
N TYR A 185 16.31 0.63 -56.80
CA TYR A 185 16.64 1.21 -58.10
C TYR A 185 16.55 2.75 -58.14
N GLN A 186 16.32 3.42 -57.00
CA GLN A 186 16.22 4.87 -56.86
C GLN A 186 15.09 5.54 -57.67
N GLU A 187 14.06 4.79 -58.08
CA GLU A 187 12.88 5.31 -58.78
C GLU A 187 11.83 5.82 -57.80
N LEU A 188 12.17 6.90 -57.08
CA LEU A 188 11.38 7.42 -55.97
C LEU A 188 10.01 8.00 -56.39
N ASP A 189 9.87 8.50 -57.62
CA ASP A 189 8.58 8.99 -58.14
C ASP A 189 7.59 7.86 -58.37
N ARG A 190 8.06 6.70 -58.85
CA ARG A 190 7.21 5.51 -58.99
C ARG A 190 6.82 4.96 -57.63
N ALA A 191 7.76 4.93 -56.68
CA ALA A 191 7.46 4.54 -55.30
C ALA A 191 6.33 5.40 -54.70
N SER A 192 6.34 6.72 -54.93
CA SER A 192 5.27 7.64 -54.51
C SER A 192 3.92 7.29 -55.16
N ALA A 193 3.88 7.06 -56.47
CA ALA A 193 2.67 6.62 -57.17
C ALA A 193 2.15 5.25 -56.68
N ILE A 194 3.06 4.35 -56.25
CA ILE A 194 2.68 3.07 -55.64
C ILE A 194 2.07 3.29 -54.26
N TYR A 195 2.58 4.22 -53.47
CA TYR A 195 1.95 4.60 -52.19
C TYR A 195 0.55 5.18 -52.40
N GLU A 196 0.34 6.05 -53.38
CA GLU A 196 -0.98 6.58 -53.74
C GLU A 196 -1.97 5.46 -54.07
N ARG A 197 -1.55 4.50 -54.91
CA ARG A 197 -2.36 3.32 -55.24
C ARG A 197 -2.61 2.43 -54.01
N TRP A 198 -1.60 2.20 -53.18
CA TRP A 198 -1.72 1.37 -51.99
C TRP A 198 -2.73 1.96 -51.00
N VAL A 199 -2.68 3.27 -50.80
CA VAL A 199 -3.64 4.00 -49.98
C VAL A 199 -5.06 3.93 -50.55
N ALA A 200 -5.23 4.04 -51.87
CA ALA A 200 -6.53 3.94 -52.52
C ALA A 200 -7.17 2.54 -52.36
N VAL A 201 -6.35 1.47 -52.40
CA VAL A 201 -6.82 0.09 -52.23
C VAL A 201 -7.06 -0.25 -50.75
N ARG A 202 -6.17 0.21 -49.86
CA ARG A 202 -6.20 -0.07 -48.41
C ARG A 202 -6.01 1.24 -47.64
N PRO A 203 -7.10 1.94 -47.31
CA PRO A 203 -7.04 3.16 -46.51
C PRO A 203 -6.77 2.86 -45.02
N GLU A 204 -5.60 2.30 -44.71
CA GLU A 204 -5.16 2.10 -43.34
C GLU A 204 -4.29 3.27 -42.84
N PRO A 205 -4.52 3.79 -41.61
CA PRO A 205 -3.71 4.88 -41.04
C PRO A 205 -2.21 4.60 -41.03
N ARG A 206 -1.83 3.33 -40.85
CA ARG A 206 -0.44 2.90 -40.83
C ARG A 206 0.23 3.11 -42.19
N VAL A 207 -0.51 2.95 -43.28
CA VAL A 207 -0.03 3.15 -44.65
C VAL A 207 0.21 4.62 -44.91
N TRP A 208 -0.74 5.49 -44.53
CA TRP A 208 -0.58 6.95 -44.57
C TRP A 208 0.64 7.44 -43.80
N VAL A 209 0.87 6.92 -42.58
CA VAL A 209 2.06 7.26 -41.78
C VAL A 209 3.35 6.79 -42.45
N LYS A 210 3.35 5.63 -43.10
CA LYS A 210 4.52 5.14 -43.86
C LYS A 210 4.79 5.99 -45.09
N TRP A 211 3.75 6.38 -45.83
CA TRP A 211 3.88 7.25 -47.00
C TRP A 211 4.39 8.63 -46.60
N GLY A 212 3.83 9.24 -45.56
CA GLY A 212 4.29 10.54 -45.05
C GLY A 212 5.75 10.51 -44.57
N LYS A 213 6.18 9.45 -43.89
CA LYS A 213 7.59 9.25 -43.52
C LYS A 213 8.51 9.04 -44.72
N PHE A 214 8.04 8.33 -45.75
CA PHE A 214 8.82 8.12 -46.96
C PHE A 214 9.04 9.45 -47.72
N GLU A 215 8.02 10.29 -47.84
CA GLU A 215 8.17 11.63 -48.45
C GLU A 215 9.03 12.57 -47.58
N GLU A 216 8.99 12.42 -46.26
CA GLU A 216 9.91 13.09 -45.32
C GLU A 216 11.37 12.68 -45.57
N GLU A 217 11.65 11.38 -45.67
CA GLU A 217 13.00 10.85 -45.99
C GLU A 217 13.49 11.32 -47.36
N ARG A 218 12.57 11.52 -48.31
CA ARG A 218 12.86 12.06 -49.64
C ARG A 218 13.13 13.57 -49.64
N GLY A 219 12.78 14.28 -48.57
CA GLY A 219 12.88 15.73 -48.46
C GLY A 219 11.80 16.51 -49.23
N ARG A 220 10.75 15.84 -49.72
CA ARG A 220 9.59 16.50 -50.35
C ARG A 220 8.53 16.83 -49.30
N LEU A 221 8.82 17.86 -48.52
CA LEU A 221 7.99 18.27 -47.38
C LEU A 221 6.59 18.72 -47.78
N ASP A 222 6.45 19.38 -48.94
CA ASP A 222 5.15 19.85 -49.43
C ASP A 222 4.22 18.68 -49.74
N LYS A 223 4.76 17.67 -50.45
CA LYS A 223 4.02 16.43 -50.69
C LYS A 223 3.71 15.71 -49.39
N ALA A 224 4.65 15.60 -48.46
CA ALA A 224 4.38 14.97 -47.16
C ALA A 224 3.23 15.66 -46.42
N ARG A 225 3.14 16.99 -46.47
CA ARG A 225 2.01 17.74 -45.90
C ARG A 225 0.70 17.48 -46.64
N GLU A 226 0.71 17.48 -47.97
CA GLU A 226 -0.45 17.10 -48.78
C GLU A 226 -0.93 15.68 -48.45
N VAL A 227 0.00 14.73 -48.26
CA VAL A 227 -0.31 13.36 -47.82
C VAL A 227 -1.02 13.35 -46.47
N PHE A 228 -0.51 14.09 -45.48
CA PHE A 228 -1.16 14.13 -44.17
C PHE A 228 -2.49 14.88 -44.21
N GLN A 229 -2.61 15.94 -45.01
CA GLN A 229 -3.87 16.67 -45.18
C GLN A 229 -4.93 15.81 -45.87
N THR A 230 -4.58 15.15 -46.98
CA THR A 230 -5.48 14.21 -47.66
C THR A 230 -5.85 13.02 -46.78
N ALA A 231 -4.93 12.53 -45.93
CA ALA A 231 -5.27 11.53 -44.92
C ALA A 231 -6.33 12.04 -43.95
N LEU A 232 -6.18 13.27 -43.45
CA LEU A 232 -7.13 13.88 -42.51
C LEU A 232 -8.49 14.17 -43.17
N GLU A 233 -8.51 14.61 -44.42
CA GLU A 233 -9.73 14.79 -45.20
C GLU A 233 -10.43 13.45 -45.46
N PHE A 234 -9.67 12.40 -45.76
CA PHE A 234 -10.20 11.07 -46.04
C PHE A 234 -10.84 10.42 -44.80
N PHE A 235 -10.20 10.51 -43.63
CA PHE A 235 -10.75 9.93 -42.40
C PHE A 235 -11.95 10.71 -41.83
N GLY A 236 -12.25 11.90 -42.37
CA GLY A 236 -13.47 12.66 -42.08
C GLY A 236 -13.74 12.89 -40.59
N ASP A 237 -15.03 12.97 -40.24
CA ASP A 237 -15.52 13.22 -38.87
C ASP A 237 -16.06 11.95 -38.18
N ASP A 238 -15.95 10.77 -38.80
CA ASP A 238 -16.49 9.53 -38.24
C ASP A 238 -15.66 9.04 -37.04
N GLU A 239 -16.30 8.80 -35.89
CA GLU A 239 -15.63 8.48 -34.61
C GLU A 239 -14.64 7.30 -34.69
N GLU A 240 -14.97 6.25 -35.46
CA GLU A 240 -14.12 5.06 -35.61
C GLU A 240 -12.92 5.32 -36.54
N GLN A 241 -13.06 6.24 -37.48
CA GLN A 241 -12.01 6.67 -38.40
C GLN A 241 -11.04 7.62 -37.71
N ILE A 242 -11.53 8.44 -36.76
CA ILE A 242 -10.69 9.32 -35.94
C ILE A 242 -9.82 8.51 -34.94
N GLU A 243 -10.34 7.39 -34.40
CA GLU A 243 -9.54 6.46 -33.58
C GLU A 243 -8.32 5.94 -34.36
N LYS A 244 -8.57 5.56 -35.60
CA LYS A 244 -7.56 5.16 -36.59
C LYS A 244 -6.63 6.34 -36.96
N ALA A 245 -7.16 7.55 -37.08
CA ALA A 245 -6.41 8.77 -37.37
C ALA A 245 -5.50 9.25 -36.22
N GLN A 246 -5.63 8.75 -34.98
CA GLN A 246 -4.73 9.13 -33.87
C GLN A 246 -3.25 8.92 -34.22
N ALA A 247 -2.94 7.82 -34.93
CA ALA A 247 -1.59 7.55 -35.39
C ALA A 247 -1.12 8.57 -36.43
N VAL A 248 -2.03 9.01 -37.31
CA VAL A 248 -1.79 10.04 -38.34
C VAL A 248 -1.55 11.39 -37.69
N PHE A 249 -2.41 11.82 -36.75
CA PHE A 249 -2.23 13.07 -36.00
C PHE A 249 -0.91 13.11 -35.24
N ASN A 250 -0.53 12.03 -34.56
CA ASN A 250 0.73 11.94 -33.84
C ASN A 250 1.94 11.97 -34.81
N ALA A 251 1.85 11.29 -35.94
CA ALA A 251 2.90 11.31 -36.96
C ALA A 251 3.03 12.69 -37.62
N PHE A 252 1.91 13.33 -37.97
CA PHE A 252 1.88 14.66 -38.57
C PHE A 252 2.43 15.71 -37.61
N ALA A 253 1.98 15.69 -36.35
CA ALA A 253 2.52 16.58 -35.33
C ALA A 253 4.01 16.35 -35.11
N LYS A 254 4.48 15.09 -35.06
CA LYS A 254 5.92 14.78 -34.97
C LYS A 254 6.71 15.28 -36.17
N MET A 255 6.16 15.18 -37.38
CA MET A 255 6.81 15.73 -38.57
C MET A 255 6.97 17.25 -38.44
N GLU A 256 5.91 17.97 -38.06
CA GLU A 256 5.98 19.42 -37.85
C GLU A 256 6.92 19.79 -36.67
N THR A 257 7.04 18.96 -35.62
CA THR A 257 8.05 19.17 -34.58
C THR A 257 9.48 19.06 -35.09
N ARG A 258 9.76 18.12 -36.01
CA ARG A 258 11.09 17.98 -36.63
C ARG A 258 11.40 19.17 -37.55
N LEU A 259 10.37 19.72 -38.19
CA LEU A 259 10.43 20.93 -38.99
C LEU A 259 10.49 22.22 -38.16
N LYS A 260 10.42 22.13 -36.83
CA LYS A 260 10.43 23.26 -35.86
C LYS A 260 9.20 24.17 -35.93
N GLU A 261 8.12 23.73 -36.57
CA GLU A 261 6.84 24.43 -36.64
C GLU A 261 5.96 24.07 -35.43
N TYR A 262 6.40 24.50 -34.24
CA TYR A 262 5.77 24.11 -32.98
C TYR A 262 4.33 24.62 -32.84
N GLU A 263 4.01 25.78 -33.40
CA GLU A 263 2.65 26.34 -33.37
C GLU A 263 1.66 25.50 -34.18
N ARG A 264 2.08 25.03 -35.36
CA ARG A 264 1.26 24.11 -36.17
C ARG A 264 1.06 22.78 -35.47
N ALA A 265 2.12 22.24 -34.86
CA ALA A 265 2.00 21.03 -34.04
C ALA A 265 0.99 21.20 -32.89
N ARG A 266 0.96 22.36 -32.22
CA ARG A 266 -0.05 22.68 -31.19
C ARG A 266 -1.46 22.71 -31.76
N VAL A 267 -1.66 23.37 -32.90
CA VAL A 267 -2.98 23.45 -33.54
C VAL A 267 -3.46 22.05 -33.93
N ILE A 268 -2.59 21.19 -34.47
CA ILE A 268 -2.91 19.80 -34.81
C ILE A 268 -3.34 19.01 -33.58
N TYR A 269 -2.58 19.09 -32.47
CA TYR A 269 -2.96 18.41 -31.23
C TYR A 269 -4.27 18.94 -30.65
N LYS A 270 -4.48 20.26 -30.60
CA LYS A 270 -5.74 20.86 -30.12
C LYS A 270 -6.93 20.46 -30.99
N PHE A 271 -6.75 20.48 -32.31
CA PHE A 271 -7.76 20.07 -33.27
C PHE A 271 -8.16 18.61 -33.07
N ALA A 272 -7.17 17.72 -32.99
CA ALA A 272 -7.41 16.30 -32.77
C ALA A 272 -8.13 16.04 -31.43
N LEU A 273 -7.71 16.72 -30.35
CA LEU A 273 -8.34 16.59 -29.03
C LEU A 273 -9.76 17.16 -28.96
N SER A 274 -10.09 18.19 -29.75
CA SER A 274 -11.45 18.76 -29.79
C SER A 274 -12.47 17.85 -30.45
N ARG A 275 -12.03 16.96 -31.35
CA ARG A 275 -12.88 16.05 -32.11
C ARG A 275 -12.93 14.63 -31.53
N LEU A 276 -11.92 14.24 -30.76
CA LEU A 276 -11.86 12.92 -30.12
C LEU A 276 -12.67 12.87 -28.81
N PRO A 277 -13.49 11.83 -28.60
CA PRO A 277 -14.09 11.56 -27.30
C PRO A 277 -13.03 11.43 -26.19
N ARG A 278 -13.27 12.09 -25.05
CA ARG A 278 -12.31 12.21 -23.94
C ARG A 278 -11.78 10.87 -23.41
N SER A 279 -12.62 9.83 -23.37
CA SER A 279 -12.28 8.50 -22.84
C SER A 279 -11.24 7.71 -23.64
N LYS A 280 -11.03 8.02 -24.92
CA LYS A 280 -10.10 7.28 -25.80
C LYS A 280 -8.92 8.10 -26.28
N SER A 281 -8.87 9.36 -25.85
CA SER A 281 -7.84 10.34 -26.22
C SER A 281 -6.57 10.25 -25.36
N ALA A 282 -6.50 9.34 -24.39
CA ALA A 282 -5.38 9.21 -23.45
C ALA A 282 -4.01 9.07 -24.13
N ALA A 283 -3.92 8.30 -25.22
CA ALA A 283 -2.67 8.13 -25.98
C ALA A 283 -2.24 9.44 -26.66
N LEU A 284 -3.19 10.20 -27.19
CA LEU A 284 -2.95 11.49 -27.83
C LEU A 284 -2.62 12.58 -26.80
N TYR A 285 -3.32 12.60 -25.65
CA TYR A 285 -2.98 13.47 -24.52
C TYR A 285 -1.58 13.17 -23.99
N ALA A 286 -1.18 11.91 -23.87
CA ALA A 286 0.18 11.55 -23.46
C ALA A 286 1.22 12.05 -24.47
N ALA A 287 0.95 11.94 -25.77
CA ALA A 287 1.81 12.48 -26.83
C ALA A 287 1.87 14.02 -26.78
N TYR A 288 0.73 14.69 -26.57
CA TYR A 288 0.64 16.14 -26.47
C TYR A 288 1.35 16.67 -25.21
N THR A 289 1.16 16.03 -24.05
CA THR A 289 1.91 16.35 -22.83
C THR A 289 3.40 16.14 -23.03
N LYS A 290 3.84 15.06 -23.71
CA LYS A 290 5.26 14.87 -24.03
C LYS A 290 5.80 15.99 -24.92
N PHE A 291 5.01 16.43 -25.89
CA PHE A 291 5.33 17.55 -26.75
C PHE A 291 5.45 18.87 -25.98
N GLU A 292 4.46 19.24 -25.16
CA GLU A 292 4.50 20.48 -24.35
C GLU A 292 5.56 20.41 -23.24
N LYS A 293 5.94 19.22 -22.75
CA LYS A 293 7.10 19.09 -21.85
C LYS A 293 8.42 19.42 -22.54
N GLN A 294 8.54 19.12 -23.82
CA GLN A 294 9.77 19.35 -24.59
C GLN A 294 9.84 20.76 -25.17
N HIS A 295 8.71 21.33 -25.57
CA HIS A 295 8.64 22.55 -26.38
C HIS A 295 7.61 23.57 -25.89
N GLY A 296 6.92 23.30 -24.78
CA GLY A 296 5.86 24.14 -24.21
C GLY A 296 6.35 25.26 -23.29
N THR A 297 5.46 26.23 -23.08
CA THR A 297 5.61 27.23 -22.00
C THR A 297 5.05 26.67 -20.70
N ARG A 298 5.44 27.21 -19.55
CA ARG A 298 4.98 26.75 -18.23
C ARG A 298 3.44 26.70 -18.15
N THR A 299 2.77 27.79 -18.54
CA THR A 299 1.31 27.94 -18.50
C THR A 299 0.59 26.94 -19.41
N THR A 300 1.10 26.74 -20.62
CA THR A 300 0.53 25.75 -21.55
C THR A 300 0.72 24.34 -21.03
N LEU A 301 1.91 24.01 -20.50
CA LEU A 301 2.15 22.73 -19.87
C LEU A 301 1.18 22.47 -18.70
N GLU A 302 1.02 23.43 -17.80
CA GLU A 302 0.10 23.35 -16.65
C GLU A 302 -1.34 23.10 -17.12
N SER A 303 -1.83 23.84 -18.13
CA SER A 303 -3.17 23.64 -18.69
C SER A 303 -3.39 22.23 -19.29
N THR A 304 -2.37 21.65 -19.94
CA THR A 304 -2.46 20.30 -20.50
C THR A 304 -2.39 19.21 -19.44
N VAL A 305 -1.60 19.43 -18.38
CA VAL A 305 -1.50 18.52 -17.25
C VAL A 305 -2.81 18.51 -16.45
N LEU A 306 -3.43 19.69 -16.26
CA LEU A 306 -4.77 19.81 -15.68
C LEU A 306 -5.80 19.03 -16.52
N GLY A 307 -5.78 19.21 -17.85
CA GLY A 307 -6.64 18.45 -18.77
C GLY A 307 -6.49 16.93 -18.66
N LYS A 308 -5.24 16.44 -18.56
CA LYS A 308 -4.99 15.00 -18.39
C LYS A 308 -5.51 14.47 -17.06
N ARG A 309 -5.26 15.20 -15.96
CA ARG A 309 -5.73 14.81 -14.61
C ARG A 309 -7.25 14.81 -14.52
N ARG A 310 -7.94 15.76 -15.17
CA ARG A 310 -9.40 15.77 -15.30
C ARG A 310 -9.93 14.47 -15.89
N ILE A 311 -9.36 14.04 -17.02
CA ILE A 311 -9.79 12.80 -17.70
C ILE A 311 -9.52 11.58 -16.83
N GLN A 312 -8.36 11.52 -16.17
CA GLN A 312 -8.05 10.44 -15.25
C GLN A 312 -9.09 10.35 -14.12
N TYR A 313 -9.42 11.47 -13.48
CA TYR A 313 -10.45 11.48 -12.43
C TYR A 313 -11.84 11.17 -13.00
N GLU A 314 -12.18 11.62 -14.19
CA GLU A 314 -13.44 11.23 -14.85
C GLU A 314 -13.53 9.73 -15.12
N GLU A 315 -12.44 9.10 -15.58
CA GLU A 315 -12.36 7.65 -15.79
C GLU A 315 -12.44 6.89 -14.45
N GLU A 316 -11.71 7.34 -13.44
CA GLU A 316 -11.75 6.77 -12.10
C GLU A 316 -13.15 6.88 -11.47
N LEU A 317 -13.87 7.98 -11.70
CA LEU A 317 -15.25 8.18 -11.25
C LEU A 317 -16.28 7.39 -12.06
N LEU A 318 -16.01 7.10 -13.34
CA LEU A 318 -16.84 6.17 -14.13
C LEU A 318 -16.71 4.74 -13.63
N HIS A 319 -15.50 4.34 -13.20
CA HIS A 319 -15.26 3.02 -12.63
C HIS A 319 -15.78 2.90 -11.19
N ASP A 320 -15.49 3.89 -10.34
CA ASP A 320 -15.94 3.96 -8.95
C ASP A 320 -16.43 5.37 -8.58
N GLY A 321 -17.69 5.64 -8.90
CA GLY A 321 -18.33 6.93 -8.60
C GLY A 321 -18.48 7.23 -7.10
N ARG A 322 -18.20 6.27 -6.21
CA ARG A 322 -18.38 6.39 -4.75
C ARG A 322 -17.06 6.59 -4.00
N ASN A 323 -15.94 6.65 -4.70
CA ASN A 323 -14.66 6.99 -4.10
C ASN A 323 -14.58 8.50 -3.80
N TYR A 324 -14.89 8.88 -2.57
CA TYR A 324 -14.85 10.28 -2.13
C TYR A 324 -13.44 10.89 -2.13
N ASP A 325 -12.39 10.07 -2.05
CA ASP A 325 -11.01 10.60 -2.08
C ASP A 325 -10.67 11.11 -3.49
N VAL A 326 -11.13 10.43 -4.55
CA VAL A 326 -11.03 10.92 -5.94
C VAL A 326 -11.83 12.21 -6.14
N TRP A 327 -13.02 12.32 -5.53
CA TRP A 327 -13.80 13.57 -5.55
C TRP A 327 -13.07 14.72 -4.83
N PHE A 328 -12.36 14.45 -3.73
CA PHE A 328 -11.55 15.47 -3.06
C PHE A 328 -10.38 15.94 -3.91
N ASP A 329 -9.67 15.01 -4.53
CA ASP A 329 -8.52 15.33 -5.36
C ASP A 329 -8.95 16.03 -6.65
N TYR A 330 -10.12 15.69 -7.19
CA TYR A 330 -10.72 16.37 -8.34
C TYR A 330 -11.17 17.80 -7.99
N ALA A 331 -11.87 17.98 -6.87
CA ALA A 331 -12.29 19.30 -6.41
C ALA A 331 -11.09 20.22 -6.12
N ARG A 332 -10.04 19.71 -5.44
CA ARG A 332 -8.80 20.47 -5.20
C ARG A 332 -8.08 20.86 -6.48
N LEU A 333 -8.12 20.01 -7.50
CA LEU A 333 -7.53 20.31 -8.79
C LEU A 333 -8.26 21.46 -9.49
N GLU A 334 -9.59 21.48 -9.43
CA GLU A 334 -10.38 22.59 -9.99
C GLU A 334 -10.25 23.88 -9.15
N GLU A 335 -10.17 23.78 -7.82
CA GLU A 335 -9.86 24.94 -6.95
C GLU A 335 -8.47 25.51 -7.25
N GLY A 336 -7.47 24.64 -7.45
CA GLY A 336 -6.15 25.05 -7.91
C GLY A 336 -6.22 25.78 -9.26
N ALA A 337 -6.93 25.20 -10.23
CA ALA A 337 -7.12 25.82 -11.54
C ALA A 337 -7.86 27.16 -11.47
N LEU A 338 -8.79 27.34 -10.53
CA LEU A 338 -9.46 28.62 -10.30
C LEU A 338 -8.48 29.67 -9.74
N ARG A 339 -7.60 29.27 -8.80
CA ARG A 339 -6.57 30.16 -8.25
C ARG A 339 -5.57 30.57 -9.31
N ASP A 340 -5.11 29.63 -10.14
CA ASP A 340 -4.19 29.91 -11.24
C ASP A 340 -4.78 30.94 -12.21
N VAL A 341 -6.06 30.76 -12.61
CA VAL A 341 -6.78 31.70 -13.48
C VAL A 341 -6.91 33.10 -12.85
N ARG A 342 -7.07 33.16 -11.53
CA ARG A 342 -7.15 34.42 -10.78
C ARG A 342 -5.80 35.11 -10.65
N GLU A 343 -4.73 34.36 -10.44
CA GLU A 343 -3.35 34.86 -10.40
C GLU A 343 -2.90 35.37 -11.77
N GLU A 344 -3.35 34.74 -12.85
CA GLU A 344 -3.12 35.19 -14.23
C GLU A 344 -3.90 36.48 -14.60
N GLY A 345 -4.80 36.95 -13.73
CA GLY A 345 -5.59 38.17 -13.96
C GLY A 345 -6.58 38.05 -15.11
N ALA A 346 -7.23 36.89 -15.21
CA ALA A 346 -8.17 36.56 -16.28
C ALA A 346 -9.44 37.44 -16.28
N THR A 347 -10.19 37.37 -17.38
CA THR A 347 -11.45 38.12 -17.53
C THR A 347 -12.54 37.58 -16.60
N SER A 348 -13.50 38.43 -16.18
CA SER A 348 -14.62 38.04 -15.30
C SER A 348 -15.38 36.81 -15.84
N GLU A 349 -15.50 36.67 -17.17
CA GLU A 349 -16.17 35.54 -17.82
C GLU A 349 -15.38 34.22 -17.73
N GLU A 350 -14.05 34.28 -17.59
CA GLU A 350 -13.19 33.11 -17.39
C GLU A 350 -13.22 32.65 -15.93
N GLU A 351 -13.26 33.58 -14.99
CA GLU A 351 -13.45 33.32 -13.57
C GLU A 351 -14.84 32.68 -13.31
N GLU A 352 -15.91 33.19 -13.93
CA GLU A 352 -17.25 32.60 -13.85
C GLU A 352 -17.30 31.19 -14.44
N ARG A 353 -16.64 30.95 -15.57
CA ARG A 353 -16.55 29.59 -16.14
C ARG A 353 -15.74 28.65 -15.25
N ALA A 354 -14.69 29.12 -14.61
CA ALA A 354 -13.89 28.31 -13.69
C ALA A 354 -14.66 27.99 -12.40
N THR A 355 -15.35 28.97 -11.81
CA THR A 355 -16.19 28.75 -10.61
C THR A 355 -17.36 27.80 -10.90
N ASN A 356 -18.01 27.92 -12.05
CA ASN A 356 -19.09 27.00 -12.44
C ASN A 356 -18.58 25.56 -12.64
N ARG A 357 -17.35 25.36 -13.12
CA ARG A 357 -16.76 24.01 -13.17
C ARG A 357 -16.54 23.43 -11.78
N VAL A 358 -15.97 24.19 -10.85
CA VAL A 358 -15.77 23.72 -9.46
C VAL A 358 -17.12 23.36 -8.83
N ARG A 359 -18.15 24.19 -9.05
CA ARG A 359 -19.53 23.93 -8.59
C ARG A 359 -20.08 22.64 -9.17
N GLU A 360 -19.97 22.42 -10.47
CA GLU A 360 -20.45 21.20 -11.12
C GLU A 360 -19.78 19.95 -10.51
N VAL A 361 -18.48 20.00 -10.22
CA VAL A 361 -17.76 18.90 -9.56
C VAL A 361 -18.32 18.64 -8.16
N TYR A 362 -18.52 19.69 -7.36
CA TYR A 362 -19.08 19.55 -6.02
C TYR A 362 -20.54 19.05 -6.04
N GLU A 363 -21.39 19.56 -6.94
CA GLU A 363 -22.79 19.13 -7.10
C GLU A 363 -22.87 17.67 -7.54
N ARG A 364 -22.03 17.25 -8.50
CA ARG A 364 -21.94 15.84 -8.92
C ARG A 364 -21.45 14.94 -7.79
N ALA A 365 -20.47 15.38 -7.03
CA ALA A 365 -19.94 14.65 -5.89
C ALA A 365 -20.99 14.50 -4.77
N VAL A 366 -21.76 15.56 -4.52
CA VAL A 366 -22.84 15.58 -3.53
C VAL A 366 -24.02 14.68 -3.93
N ALA A 367 -24.32 14.56 -5.23
CA ALA A 367 -25.38 13.67 -5.72
C ALA A 367 -25.11 12.18 -5.42
N GLN A 368 -23.84 11.79 -5.23
CA GLN A 368 -23.46 10.42 -4.88
C GLN A 368 -23.61 10.20 -3.37
N VAL A 369 -24.82 9.89 -2.92
CA VAL A 369 -25.12 9.60 -1.50
C VAL A 369 -24.55 8.23 -1.10
N PRO A 370 -23.86 8.11 0.07
CA PRO A 370 -23.35 6.83 0.55
C PRO A 370 -24.47 5.78 0.74
N PRO A 371 -24.30 4.53 0.26
CA PRO A 371 -25.35 3.49 0.34
C PRO A 371 -25.49 2.82 1.72
N GLY A 372 -24.55 3.04 2.64
CA GLY A 372 -24.54 2.41 3.97
C GLY A 372 -24.71 3.43 5.10
N GLY A 373 -25.36 3.04 6.20
CA GLY A 373 -25.54 3.88 7.41
C GLY A 373 -24.32 3.97 8.32
N GLU A 374 -23.17 3.42 7.91
CA GLU A 374 -21.97 3.42 8.73
C GLU A 374 -21.29 4.80 8.77
N LYS A 375 -21.06 5.30 9.99
CA LYS A 375 -20.45 6.61 10.25
C LYS A 375 -19.13 6.86 9.50
N ARG A 376 -18.38 5.81 9.14
CA ARG A 376 -17.10 5.92 8.41
C ARG A 376 -17.30 6.49 7.00
N HIS A 377 -18.29 5.99 6.25
CA HIS A 377 -18.57 6.45 4.89
C HIS A 377 -19.18 7.86 4.88
N TRP A 378 -20.04 8.16 5.86
CA TRP A 378 -20.63 9.48 6.03
C TRP A 378 -19.63 10.56 6.48
N ARG A 379 -18.54 10.18 7.17
CA ARG A 379 -17.52 11.14 7.59
C ARG A 379 -16.90 11.84 6.40
N ARG A 380 -16.48 11.10 5.37
CA ARG A 380 -15.90 11.67 4.13
C ARG A 380 -16.93 12.51 3.38
N TYR A 381 -18.15 11.99 3.21
CA TYR A 381 -19.24 12.72 2.55
C TYR A 381 -19.58 14.05 3.24
N ILE A 382 -19.60 14.12 4.57
CA ILE A 382 -19.85 15.38 5.29
C ILE A 382 -18.69 16.36 5.17
N PHE A 383 -17.45 15.86 5.09
CA PHE A 383 -16.32 16.74 4.78
C PHE A 383 -16.45 17.36 3.39
N LEU A 384 -16.96 16.63 2.40
CA LEU A 384 -17.24 17.18 1.07
C LEU A 384 -18.21 18.36 1.14
N TRP A 385 -19.32 18.22 1.88
CA TRP A 385 -20.25 19.33 2.12
C TRP A 385 -19.61 20.53 2.83
N LEU A 386 -18.74 20.28 3.82
CA LEU A 386 -18.01 21.33 4.52
C LEU A 386 -17.01 22.05 3.62
N PHE A 387 -16.29 21.33 2.76
CA PHE A 387 -15.38 21.93 1.79
C PHE A 387 -16.14 22.72 0.73
N TYR A 388 -17.27 22.21 0.24
CA TYR A 388 -18.10 22.95 -0.71
C TYR A 388 -18.63 24.27 -0.11
N ALA A 389 -19.13 24.23 1.12
CA ALA A 389 -19.58 25.45 1.80
C ALA A 389 -18.43 26.42 2.10
N LEU A 390 -17.24 25.91 2.42
CA LEU A 390 -16.05 26.74 2.63
C LEU A 390 -15.57 27.38 1.32
N PHE A 391 -15.57 26.63 0.21
CA PHE A 391 -15.26 27.13 -1.13
C PHE A 391 -16.17 28.31 -1.51
N GLU A 392 -17.49 28.15 -1.36
CA GLU A 392 -18.41 29.24 -1.69
C GLU A 392 -18.19 30.45 -0.76
N GLU A 393 -17.91 30.22 0.53
CA GLU A 393 -17.66 31.29 1.50
C GLU A 393 -16.35 32.06 1.26
N THR A 394 -15.23 31.36 1.00
CA THR A 394 -13.91 31.99 0.90
C THR A 394 -13.57 32.44 -0.51
N GLU A 395 -13.88 31.62 -1.52
CA GLU A 395 -13.44 31.85 -2.89
C GLU A 395 -14.46 32.68 -3.68
N THR A 396 -15.75 32.28 -3.65
CA THR A 396 -16.81 32.97 -4.41
C THR A 396 -17.49 34.10 -3.65
N LYS A 397 -17.41 34.10 -2.31
CA LYS A 397 -18.10 35.02 -1.40
C LYS A 397 -19.63 35.05 -1.57
N ASP A 398 -20.23 33.98 -2.09
CA ASP A 398 -21.69 33.82 -2.19
C ASP A 398 -22.25 33.21 -0.88
N TYR A 399 -22.61 34.10 0.05
CA TYR A 399 -23.08 33.71 1.38
C TYR A 399 -24.50 33.12 1.36
N GLU A 400 -25.35 33.51 0.41
CA GLU A 400 -26.71 32.97 0.31
C GLU A 400 -26.69 31.51 -0.12
N ARG A 401 -25.84 31.18 -1.09
CA ARG A 401 -25.64 29.81 -1.54
C ARG A 401 -24.98 28.95 -0.47
N ALA A 402 -23.96 29.46 0.23
CA ALA A 402 -23.35 28.77 1.36
C ALA A 402 -24.39 28.37 2.43
N ARG A 403 -25.35 29.26 2.73
CA ARG A 403 -26.47 28.95 3.64
C ARG A 403 -27.36 27.83 3.11
N GLN A 404 -27.69 27.85 1.82
CA GLN A 404 -28.49 26.80 1.18
C GLN A 404 -27.76 25.45 1.25
N ILE A 405 -26.45 25.42 0.98
CA ILE A 405 -25.61 24.22 1.03
C ILE A 405 -25.60 23.60 2.43
N TYR A 406 -25.43 24.41 3.48
CA TYR A 406 -25.53 23.92 4.85
C TYR A 406 -26.94 23.40 5.19
N ALA A 407 -27.99 24.08 4.74
CA ALA A 407 -29.36 23.65 4.96
C ALA A 407 -29.68 22.33 4.23
N THR A 408 -29.19 22.14 3.01
CA THR A 408 -29.33 20.87 2.26
C THR A 408 -28.52 19.75 2.91
N ALA A 409 -27.30 20.03 3.37
CA ALA A 409 -26.48 19.04 4.07
C ALA A 409 -27.19 18.50 5.32
N ILE A 410 -27.83 19.38 6.10
CA ILE A 410 -28.61 18.98 7.28
C ILE A 410 -29.81 18.10 6.90
N ARG A 411 -30.50 18.37 5.79
CA ARG A 411 -31.65 17.56 5.35
C ARG A 411 -31.23 16.16 4.88
N VAL A 412 -30.08 16.05 4.22
CA VAL A 412 -29.58 14.79 3.66
C VAL A 412 -29.03 13.86 4.75
N VAL A 413 -28.41 14.41 5.79
CA VAL A 413 -27.77 13.61 6.84
C VAL A 413 -28.81 12.95 7.78
N PRO A 414 -28.79 11.61 7.95
CA PRO A 414 -29.63 10.90 8.92
C PRO A 414 -29.19 11.13 10.37
N HIS A 415 -29.67 12.22 10.98
CA HIS A 415 -29.33 12.62 12.36
C HIS A 415 -29.79 11.64 13.46
N LYS A 416 -30.78 10.78 13.17
CA LYS A 416 -31.29 9.79 14.14
C LYS A 416 -30.38 8.55 14.29
N GLN A 417 -29.59 8.22 13.26
CA GLN A 417 -28.74 7.03 13.26
C GLN A 417 -27.32 7.34 13.73
N PHE A 418 -26.80 8.51 13.35
CA PHE A 418 -25.51 8.98 13.80
C PHE A 418 -25.53 10.51 13.82
N THR A 419 -24.70 11.10 14.68
CA THR A 419 -24.69 12.56 14.85
C THR A 419 -23.32 13.14 14.55
N PHE A 420 -23.28 14.21 13.75
CA PHE A 420 -22.08 14.90 13.32
C PHE A 420 -22.04 16.33 13.85
N ALA A 421 -21.46 16.50 15.05
CA ALA A 421 -21.37 17.79 15.73
C ALA A 421 -20.66 18.87 14.91
N LYS A 422 -19.64 18.49 14.13
CA LYS A 422 -18.82 19.42 13.35
C LYS A 422 -19.61 20.18 12.26
N LEU A 423 -20.61 19.54 11.65
CA LEU A 423 -21.45 20.18 10.64
C LEU A 423 -22.27 21.33 11.24
N TRP A 424 -22.95 21.05 12.35
CA TRP A 424 -23.76 22.02 13.09
C TRP A 424 -22.93 23.20 13.63
N ILE A 425 -21.76 22.92 14.21
CA ILE A 425 -20.86 23.98 14.72
C ILE A 425 -20.36 24.87 13.59
N ASN A 426 -19.95 24.29 12.45
CA ASN A 426 -19.50 25.07 11.30
C ASN A 426 -20.63 25.92 10.70
N PHE A 427 -21.86 25.39 10.63
CA PHE A 427 -23.00 26.18 10.16
C PHE A 427 -23.35 27.33 11.11
N ALA A 428 -23.30 27.09 12.42
CA ALA A 428 -23.51 28.15 13.40
C ALA A 428 -22.41 29.22 13.34
N ARG A 429 -21.14 28.82 13.22
CA ARG A 429 -20.01 29.74 13.04
C ARG A 429 -20.13 30.54 11.74
N PHE A 430 -20.64 29.94 10.67
CA PHE A 430 -20.94 30.62 9.42
C PHE A 430 -21.98 31.74 9.63
N GLU A 431 -23.12 31.44 10.29
CA GLU A 431 -24.13 32.47 10.57
C GLU A 431 -23.62 33.56 11.54
N VAL A 432 -22.73 33.21 12.48
CA VAL A 432 -22.06 34.21 13.33
C VAL A 432 -21.16 35.13 12.50
N ARG A 433 -20.42 34.61 11.52
CA ARG A 433 -19.64 35.44 10.58
C ARG A 433 -20.52 36.35 9.73
N GLN A 434 -21.74 35.92 9.43
CA GLN A 434 -22.77 36.73 8.75
C GLN A 434 -23.55 37.66 9.70
N LEU A 435 -23.14 37.77 10.98
CA LEU A 435 -23.77 38.58 12.03
C LEU A 435 -25.22 38.16 12.38
N GLN A 436 -25.65 36.96 11.97
CA GLN A 436 -26.99 36.43 12.24
C GLN A 436 -27.00 35.55 13.50
N LEU A 437 -26.89 36.19 14.66
CA LEU A 437 -26.81 35.50 15.96
C LEU A 437 -28.08 34.70 16.30
N THR A 438 -29.26 35.23 15.96
CA THR A 438 -30.54 34.55 16.21
C THR A 438 -30.67 33.26 15.41
N ALA A 439 -30.22 33.27 14.15
CA ALA A 439 -30.17 32.08 13.31
C ALA A 439 -29.18 31.05 13.86
N ALA A 440 -27.96 31.47 14.22
CA ALA A 440 -26.95 30.59 14.82
C ALA A 440 -27.46 29.89 16.10
N ARG A 441 -28.12 30.64 16.99
CA ARG A 441 -28.75 30.13 18.21
C ARG A 441 -29.87 29.12 17.89
N LYS A 442 -30.72 29.42 16.91
CA LYS A 442 -31.79 28.50 16.48
C LYS A 442 -31.20 27.20 15.93
N ILE A 443 -30.14 27.28 15.12
CA ILE A 443 -29.44 26.13 14.53
C ILE A 443 -28.86 25.25 15.65
N LEU A 444 -28.12 25.81 16.60
CA LEU A 444 -27.53 25.05 17.70
C LEU A 444 -28.60 24.49 18.65
N GLY A 445 -29.67 25.24 18.91
CA GLY A 445 -30.84 24.74 19.66
C GLY A 445 -31.51 23.54 18.97
N THR A 446 -31.71 23.62 17.65
CA THR A 446 -32.23 22.48 16.86
C THR A 446 -31.26 21.30 16.85
N ALA A 447 -29.96 21.56 16.83
CA ALA A 447 -28.93 20.52 16.88
C ALA A 447 -28.97 19.75 18.20
N ILE A 448 -29.07 20.45 19.34
CA ILE A 448 -29.19 19.83 20.66
C ILE A 448 -30.49 19.02 20.77
N GLY A 449 -31.61 19.58 20.29
CA GLY A 449 -32.91 18.91 20.34
C GLY A 449 -32.98 17.64 19.47
N MET A 450 -32.31 17.62 18.32
CA MET A 450 -32.25 16.43 17.47
C MET A 450 -31.15 15.44 17.87
N CYS A 451 -30.04 15.95 18.39
CA CYS A 451 -28.80 15.21 18.59
C CYS A 451 -28.00 15.75 19.80
N PRO A 452 -28.34 15.38 21.03
CA PRO A 452 -27.57 15.82 22.17
C PRO A 452 -26.20 15.11 22.19
N LYS A 453 -25.11 15.89 22.10
CA LYS A 453 -23.74 15.41 22.24
C LYS A 453 -22.92 16.44 22.99
N GLU A 454 -22.00 15.96 23.84
CA GLU A 454 -21.05 16.80 24.58
C GLU A 454 -20.32 17.83 23.69
N ALA A 455 -19.87 17.42 22.50
CA ALA A 455 -19.19 18.33 21.58
C ALA A 455 -20.07 19.50 21.09
N LEU A 456 -21.39 19.29 20.96
CA LEU A 456 -22.34 20.35 20.60
C LEU A 456 -22.59 21.30 21.76
N PHE A 457 -22.76 20.76 22.97
CA PHE A 457 -22.86 21.57 24.18
C PHE A 457 -21.62 22.43 24.38
N LYS A 458 -20.41 21.84 24.34
CA LYS A 458 -19.14 22.58 24.41
C LYS A 458 -19.02 23.64 23.31
N GLY A 459 -19.40 23.29 22.07
CA GLY A 459 -19.36 24.22 20.95
C GLY A 459 -20.34 25.38 21.09
N TYR A 460 -21.54 25.15 21.63
CA TYR A 460 -22.53 26.19 21.86
C TYR A 460 -22.19 27.07 23.06
N ILE A 461 -21.74 26.45 24.15
CA ILE A 461 -21.24 27.16 25.33
C ILE A 461 -20.08 28.08 24.96
N GLN A 462 -19.09 27.59 24.20
CA GLN A 462 -17.97 28.43 23.75
C GLN A 462 -18.48 29.62 22.93
N LEU A 463 -19.46 29.41 22.06
CA LEU A 463 -20.03 30.49 21.24
C LEU A 463 -20.70 31.57 22.11
N GLU A 464 -21.55 31.18 23.07
CA GLU A 464 -22.24 32.15 23.94
C GLU A 464 -21.28 32.79 24.96
N PHE A 465 -20.21 32.08 25.35
CA PHE A 465 -19.11 32.61 26.15
C PHE A 465 -18.34 33.70 25.38
N ASP A 466 -18.00 33.43 24.10
CA ASP A 466 -17.35 34.41 23.22
C ASP A 466 -18.25 35.66 23.01
N LEU A 467 -19.58 35.47 23.03
CA LEU A 467 -20.58 36.55 22.97
C LEU A 467 -20.86 37.24 24.32
N ARG A 468 -20.26 36.76 25.43
CA ARG A 468 -20.41 37.26 26.81
C ARG A 468 -21.84 37.19 27.38
N GLU A 469 -22.64 36.24 26.90
CA GLU A 469 -24.03 36.05 27.33
C GLU A 469 -24.13 34.98 28.43
N PHE A 470 -23.63 35.33 29.63
CA PHE A 470 -23.43 34.37 30.72
C PHE A 470 -24.71 33.72 31.24
N ASP A 471 -25.85 34.43 31.22
CA ASP A 471 -27.14 33.86 31.63
C ASP A 471 -27.59 32.72 30.73
N ARG A 472 -27.30 32.81 29.43
CA ARG A 472 -27.55 31.70 28.51
C ARG A 472 -26.55 30.57 28.69
N VAL A 473 -25.29 30.89 28.96
CA VAL A 473 -24.28 29.86 29.27
C VAL A 473 -24.72 29.03 30.47
N ARG A 474 -25.32 29.67 31.50
CA ARG A 474 -25.93 28.98 32.65
C ARG A 474 -27.05 28.03 32.23
N GLU A 475 -28.03 28.51 31.45
CA GLU A 475 -29.10 27.65 30.95
C GLU A 475 -28.56 26.46 30.13
N LEU A 476 -27.49 26.67 29.37
CA LEU A 476 -26.88 25.61 28.56
C LEU A 476 -26.15 24.58 29.41
N TYR A 477 -25.42 24.99 30.44
CA TYR A 477 -24.82 24.05 31.40
C TYR A 477 -25.87 23.30 32.19
N GLN A 478 -26.97 23.94 32.60
CA GLN A 478 -28.10 23.25 33.23
C GLN A 478 -28.68 22.17 32.30
N LYS A 479 -29.00 22.52 31.06
CA LYS A 479 -29.48 21.56 30.04
C LYS A 479 -28.45 20.47 29.73
N TYR A 480 -27.16 20.78 29.82
CA TYR A 480 -26.09 19.82 29.61
C TYR A 480 -26.02 18.78 30.73
N ILE A 481 -26.15 19.24 31.98
CA ILE A 481 -26.21 18.40 33.18
C ILE A 481 -27.50 17.58 33.22
N GLU A 482 -28.64 18.14 32.81
CA GLU A 482 -29.90 17.39 32.67
C GLU A 482 -29.77 16.22 31.66
N TYR A 483 -28.98 16.42 30.59
CA TYR A 483 -28.75 15.40 29.58
C TYR A 483 -27.77 14.32 30.05
N ASP A 484 -26.64 14.71 30.62
CA ASP A 484 -25.63 13.78 31.12
C ASP A 484 -25.17 14.15 32.54
N PRO A 485 -25.91 13.69 33.57
CA PRO A 485 -25.55 13.93 34.96
C PRO A 485 -24.23 13.24 35.36
N THR A 486 -23.85 12.18 34.64
CA THR A 486 -22.73 11.30 35.02
C THR A 486 -21.35 11.91 34.74
N ASN A 487 -21.31 12.93 33.86
CA ASN A 487 -20.07 13.53 33.39
C ASN A 487 -19.49 14.55 34.39
N SER A 488 -18.45 14.16 35.13
CA SER A 488 -17.77 15.04 36.09
C SER A 488 -17.09 16.25 35.45
N ALA A 489 -16.64 16.16 34.19
CA ALA A 489 -16.02 17.30 33.50
C ALA A 489 -17.02 18.41 33.15
N ALA A 490 -18.31 18.07 33.00
CA ALA A 490 -19.38 19.05 32.82
C ALA A 490 -19.58 19.90 34.07
N TRP A 491 -19.63 19.24 35.23
CA TRP A 491 -19.77 19.86 36.54
C TRP A 491 -18.60 20.80 36.87
N ILE A 492 -17.37 20.34 36.65
CA ILE A 492 -16.16 21.14 36.89
C ILE A 492 -16.16 22.40 36.01
N LYS A 493 -16.43 22.27 34.71
CA LYS A 493 -16.46 23.43 33.81
C LYS A 493 -17.57 24.42 34.11
N PHE A 494 -18.70 23.93 34.63
CA PHE A 494 -19.78 24.81 35.07
C PHE A 494 -19.38 25.58 36.34
N ALA A 495 -18.70 24.91 37.27
CA ALA A 495 -18.14 25.56 38.45
C ALA A 495 -17.03 26.57 38.10
N GLU A 496 -16.09 26.21 37.24
CA GLU A 496 -15.02 27.12 36.74
C GLU A 496 -15.60 28.41 36.15
N LEU A 497 -16.70 28.30 35.38
CA LEU A 497 -17.39 29.46 34.84
C LEU A 497 -17.94 30.36 35.94
N GLU A 498 -18.65 29.81 36.92
CA GLU A 498 -19.24 30.61 38.01
C GLU A 498 -18.16 31.18 38.93
N THR A 499 -17.01 30.51 39.07
CA THR A 499 -15.82 31.07 39.74
C THR A 499 -15.30 32.29 39.00
N GLN A 500 -15.23 32.25 37.66
CA GLN A 500 -14.85 33.42 36.84
C GLN A 500 -15.86 34.57 36.92
N LEU A 501 -17.13 34.26 37.23
CA LEU A 501 -18.20 35.24 37.44
C LEU A 501 -18.33 35.68 38.91
N GLU A 502 -17.48 35.16 39.79
CA GLU A 502 -17.42 35.46 41.22
C GLU A 502 -18.71 35.11 42.00
N ASP A 503 -19.55 34.20 41.48
CA ASP A 503 -20.74 33.70 42.19
C ASP A 503 -20.39 32.43 42.99
N PHE A 504 -19.62 32.62 44.05
CA PHE A 504 -19.09 31.52 44.87
C PHE A 504 -20.16 30.73 45.61
N ALA A 505 -21.30 31.35 45.94
CA ALA A 505 -22.43 30.66 46.54
C ALA A 505 -23.02 29.63 45.57
N ARG A 506 -23.12 29.98 44.28
CA ARG A 506 -23.57 29.06 43.24
C ARG A 506 -22.53 27.98 42.96
N VAL A 507 -21.23 28.30 42.91
CA VAL A 507 -20.16 27.31 42.73
C VAL A 507 -20.27 26.18 43.77
N ARG A 508 -20.41 26.55 45.05
CA ARG A 508 -20.59 25.57 46.14
C ARG A 508 -21.86 24.74 45.96
N ALA A 509 -22.96 25.37 45.58
CA ALA A 509 -24.21 24.67 45.30
C ALA A 509 -24.07 23.66 44.15
N ILE A 510 -23.33 24.03 43.09
CA ILE A 510 -23.05 23.15 41.93
C ILE A 510 -22.22 21.94 42.37
N TYR A 511 -21.14 22.15 43.12
CA TYR A 511 -20.31 21.04 43.62
C TYR A 511 -21.08 20.12 44.57
N GLU A 512 -21.88 20.67 45.50
CA GLU A 512 -22.73 19.88 46.41
C GLU A 512 -23.82 19.10 45.64
N LEU A 513 -24.37 19.66 44.55
CA LEU A 513 -25.28 18.93 43.68
C LEU A 513 -24.58 17.80 42.93
N GLY A 514 -23.37 18.05 42.41
CA GLY A 514 -22.58 17.03 41.72
C GLY A 514 -22.17 15.87 42.64
N ILE A 515 -21.83 16.15 43.90
CA ILE A 515 -21.47 15.12 44.90
C ILE A 515 -22.67 14.28 45.35
N LYS A 516 -23.87 14.88 45.40
CA LYS A 516 -25.11 14.17 45.76
C LYS A 516 -25.54 13.14 44.72
N GLN A 517 -25.00 13.19 43.51
CA GLN A 517 -25.36 12.23 42.47
C GLN A 517 -24.61 10.90 42.64
N GLU A 518 -25.34 9.79 42.60
CA GLU A 518 -24.80 8.45 42.91
C GLU A 518 -24.02 7.81 41.74
N ALA A 519 -24.21 8.30 40.51
CA ALA A 519 -23.68 7.69 39.28
C ALA A 519 -22.69 8.60 38.54
N LEU A 520 -21.60 9.00 39.19
CA LEU A 520 -20.52 9.77 38.54
C LEU A 520 -19.49 8.84 37.89
N SER A 521 -19.08 9.15 36.65
CA SER A 521 -18.11 8.31 35.91
C SER A 521 -16.70 8.35 36.49
N MET A 522 -16.34 9.43 37.19
CA MET A 522 -15.09 9.62 37.93
C MET A 522 -15.32 10.63 39.08
N PRO A 523 -15.82 10.17 40.25
CA PRO A 523 -16.13 11.04 41.38
C PRO A 523 -14.89 11.75 41.96
N GLU A 524 -13.73 11.09 41.92
CA GLU A 524 -12.47 11.59 42.52
C GLU A 524 -12.04 12.96 41.95
N LEU A 525 -12.26 13.18 40.65
CA LEU A 525 -11.91 14.43 39.99
C LEU A 525 -12.78 15.59 40.48
N LEU A 526 -14.07 15.35 40.72
CA LEU A 526 -14.99 16.37 41.22
C LEU A 526 -14.67 16.73 42.68
N TRP A 527 -14.37 15.72 43.50
CA TRP A 527 -13.95 15.94 44.90
C TRP A 527 -12.65 16.74 44.97
N LYS A 528 -11.66 16.40 44.15
CA LYS A 528 -10.42 17.17 44.07
C LYS A 528 -10.68 18.61 43.65
N ALA A 529 -11.43 18.83 42.56
CA ALA A 529 -11.73 20.18 42.08
C ALA A 529 -12.49 21.02 43.11
N TYR A 530 -13.40 20.41 43.89
CA TYR A 530 -14.11 21.12 44.95
C TYR A 530 -13.20 21.49 46.12
N ILE A 531 -12.30 20.57 46.50
CA ILE A 531 -11.30 20.83 47.55
C ILE A 531 -10.34 21.93 47.08
N ASP A 532 -9.77 21.81 45.88
CA ASP A 532 -8.86 22.80 45.29
C ASP A 532 -9.54 24.19 45.27
N PHE A 533 -10.82 24.28 44.89
CA PHE A 533 -11.59 25.52 44.95
C PHE A 533 -11.68 26.11 46.37
N GLU A 534 -12.05 25.33 47.39
CA GLU A 534 -12.10 25.86 48.77
C GLU A 534 -10.70 26.18 49.33
N THR A 535 -9.64 25.54 48.81
CA THR A 535 -8.25 25.89 49.15
C THR A 535 -7.82 27.22 48.54
N GLU A 536 -8.21 27.50 47.29
CA GLU A 536 -7.92 28.77 46.61
C GLU A 536 -8.64 29.96 47.28
N GLU A 537 -9.87 29.74 47.74
CA GLU A 537 -10.68 30.73 48.46
C GLU A 537 -10.20 30.99 49.90
N GLY A 538 -9.39 30.09 50.47
CA GLY A 538 -8.81 30.22 51.82
C GLY A 538 -9.68 29.66 52.96
N GLU A 539 -10.77 28.95 52.64
CA GLU A 539 -11.76 28.48 53.61
C GLU A 539 -11.37 27.10 54.21
N ARG A 540 -10.34 27.13 55.07
CA ARG A 540 -9.71 25.92 55.62
C ARG A 540 -10.66 24.98 56.38
N GLU A 541 -11.66 25.54 57.07
CA GLU A 541 -12.64 24.74 57.82
C GLU A 541 -13.58 23.94 56.91
N LYS A 542 -14.01 24.53 55.80
CA LYS A 542 -14.88 23.87 54.82
C LYS A 542 -14.10 22.80 54.06
N ALA A 543 -12.89 23.12 53.60
CA ALA A 543 -12.00 22.15 52.98
C ALA A 543 -11.74 20.94 53.90
N ARG A 544 -11.54 21.16 55.21
CA ARG A 544 -11.42 20.08 56.20
C ARG A 544 -12.69 19.23 56.29
N ALA A 545 -13.86 19.86 56.35
CA ALA A 545 -15.13 19.12 56.38
C ALA A 545 -15.30 18.25 55.13
N LEU A 546 -14.83 18.71 53.97
CA LEU A 546 -14.83 17.93 52.73
C LEU A 546 -13.86 16.75 52.78
N TYR A 547 -12.64 16.96 53.27
CA TYR A 547 -11.68 15.88 53.47
C TYR A 547 -12.21 14.82 54.44
N GLU A 548 -12.83 15.20 55.56
CA GLU A 548 -13.44 14.25 56.51
C GLU A 548 -14.58 13.44 55.86
N ARG A 549 -15.44 14.09 55.05
CA ARG A 549 -16.46 13.37 54.27
C ARG A 549 -15.84 12.41 53.25
N LEU A 550 -14.79 12.82 52.54
CA LEU A 550 -14.11 12.00 51.55
C LEU A 550 -13.38 10.80 52.18
N VAL A 551 -12.79 10.99 53.36
CA VAL A 551 -12.17 9.93 54.16
C VAL A 551 -13.21 8.90 54.62
N GLN A 552 -14.41 9.34 55.02
CA GLN A 552 -15.51 8.43 55.40
C GLN A 552 -15.97 7.55 54.23
N ILE A 553 -15.95 8.08 53.00
CA ILE A 553 -16.41 7.35 51.80
C ILE A 553 -15.32 6.41 51.25
N SER A 554 -14.10 6.93 51.05
CA SER A 554 -13.06 6.24 50.26
C SER A 554 -11.94 5.64 51.10
N GLY A 555 -11.58 6.26 52.24
CA GLY A 555 -10.56 5.80 53.18
C GLY A 555 -9.21 5.38 52.55
N HIS A 556 -8.90 5.86 51.34
CA HIS A 556 -7.75 5.45 50.55
C HIS A 556 -6.51 6.29 50.90
N VAL A 557 -5.30 5.73 50.82
CA VAL A 557 -4.04 6.38 51.22
C VAL A 557 -3.85 7.75 50.58
N LYS A 558 -4.16 7.88 49.29
CA LYS A 558 -3.97 9.13 48.55
C LYS A 558 -4.79 10.29 49.15
N VAL A 559 -5.97 10.00 49.68
CA VAL A 559 -6.84 11.01 50.34
C VAL A 559 -6.25 11.41 51.68
N TRP A 560 -5.73 10.44 52.45
CA TRP A 560 -5.02 10.71 53.70
C TRP A 560 -3.75 11.55 53.49
N ILE A 561 -2.99 11.23 52.44
CA ILE A 561 -1.81 12.00 52.05
C ILE A 561 -2.23 13.41 51.67
N SER A 562 -3.21 13.60 50.77
CA SER A 562 -3.65 14.93 50.36
C SER A 562 -4.20 15.75 51.53
N TYR A 563 -4.89 15.11 52.48
CA TYR A 563 -5.41 15.79 53.65
C TYR A 563 -4.28 16.26 54.59
N ALA A 564 -3.25 15.43 54.78
CA ALA A 564 -2.10 15.78 55.61
C ALA A 564 -1.21 16.83 54.95
N THR A 565 -0.99 16.76 53.64
CA THR A 565 -0.25 17.80 52.89
C THR A 565 -1.02 19.11 52.84
N PHE A 566 -2.34 19.07 52.72
CA PHE A 566 -3.20 20.27 52.79
C PHE A 566 -3.09 21.01 54.12
N GLU A 567 -3.09 20.29 55.26
CA GLU A 567 -2.92 20.96 56.56
C GLU A 567 -1.48 21.49 56.76
N ALA A 568 -0.50 20.97 56.02
CA ALA A 568 0.88 21.43 56.04
C ALA A 568 1.13 22.65 55.14
N GLU A 569 0.41 22.76 54.03
CA GLU A 569 0.60 23.84 53.05
C GLU A 569 0.08 25.18 53.60
N PRO A 570 0.83 26.28 53.42
CA PRO A 570 0.33 27.63 53.66
C PRO A 570 -0.81 27.93 52.69
N ILE A 571 -1.93 28.42 53.22
CA ILE A 571 -3.11 28.73 52.42
C ILE A 571 -3.26 30.26 52.39
N PRO A 572 -3.63 30.86 51.25
CA PRO A 572 -3.98 32.27 51.20
C PRO A 572 -5.08 32.65 52.22
N VAL A 573 -4.99 33.83 52.84
CA VAL A 573 -6.06 34.33 53.73
C VAL A 573 -7.43 34.31 53.02
N PRO A 574 -8.53 34.02 53.74
CA PRO A 574 -9.88 34.08 53.20
C PRO A 574 -10.10 35.38 52.41
N ARG A 575 -10.63 35.27 51.19
CA ARG A 575 -10.76 36.41 50.26
C ARG A 575 -11.52 37.60 50.85
N ALA A 576 -12.48 37.37 51.76
CA ALA A 576 -13.21 38.41 52.48
C ALA A 576 -12.33 39.32 53.37
N MET A 577 -11.15 38.87 53.80
CA MET A 577 -10.16 39.69 54.50
C MET A 577 -9.11 40.29 53.56
N ARG A 578 -9.16 39.93 52.28
CA ARG A 578 -8.24 40.37 51.22
C ARG A 578 -8.76 41.61 50.49
N GLU A 579 -10.09 41.77 50.39
CA GLU A 579 -10.76 42.95 49.81
C GLU A 579 -10.60 44.23 50.64
N GLU A 580 -10.26 44.14 51.94
CA GLU A 580 -9.99 45.31 52.79
C GLU A 580 -8.58 45.91 52.59
N ALA A 581 -7.71 45.27 51.79
CA ALA A 581 -6.29 45.62 51.64
C ALA A 581 -5.93 46.14 50.22
N GLU A 582 -6.89 46.60 49.41
CA GLU A 582 -6.64 47.02 48.02
C GLU A 582 -5.89 48.36 47.83
N ASP A 583 -5.41 49.03 48.90
CA ASP A 583 -4.85 50.38 48.79
C ASP A 583 -3.31 50.48 48.71
N GLU A 584 -2.53 49.39 48.78
CA GLU A 584 -1.06 49.51 48.64
C GLU A 584 -0.46 48.56 47.59
N GLU A 585 0.32 49.19 46.68
CA GLU A 585 1.02 48.57 45.57
C GLU A 585 2.04 47.52 46.05
N GLU A 586 2.04 46.37 45.38
CA GLU A 586 3.04 45.29 45.51
C GLU A 586 3.10 44.56 46.88
N GLU A 587 2.06 43.81 47.26
CA GLU A 587 2.13 42.95 48.45
C GLU A 587 1.85 41.48 48.14
N GLU A 588 2.79 40.62 48.55
CA GLU A 588 2.66 39.18 48.61
C GLU A 588 1.34 38.82 49.32
N VAL A 589 0.47 38.05 48.66
CA VAL A 589 -0.82 37.61 49.23
C VAL A 589 -0.57 37.06 50.64
N PRO A 590 -1.18 37.61 51.71
CA PRO A 590 -0.95 37.15 53.06
C PRO A 590 -1.29 35.66 53.16
N MET A 591 -0.30 34.82 53.41
CA MET A 591 -0.51 33.38 53.57
C MET A 591 -0.66 33.07 55.06
N VAL A 592 -1.70 32.36 55.43
CA VAL A 592 -1.82 31.77 56.77
C VAL A 592 -0.89 30.57 56.80
N GLU A 593 0.11 30.59 57.68
CA GLU A 593 1.03 29.47 57.87
C GLU A 593 0.26 28.19 58.21
N GLY A 594 0.69 27.07 57.62
CA GLY A 594 0.09 25.76 57.88
C GLY A 594 0.30 25.31 59.33
N ASP A 595 -0.57 24.42 59.81
CA ASP A 595 -0.48 23.80 61.14
C ASP A 595 0.24 22.43 61.04
N PRO A 596 1.58 22.35 61.18
CA PRO A 596 2.32 21.09 61.05
C PRO A 596 1.92 20.07 62.14
N VAL A 597 1.49 20.54 63.31
CA VAL A 597 1.02 19.68 64.40
C VAL A 597 -0.24 18.92 64.02
N ARG A 598 -1.16 19.56 63.28
CA ARG A 598 -2.40 18.91 62.83
C ARG A 598 -2.12 17.96 61.67
N ALA A 599 -1.24 18.33 60.74
CA ALA A 599 -0.79 17.44 59.67
C ALA A 599 -0.23 16.12 60.25
N ARG A 600 0.56 16.18 61.34
CA ARG A 600 1.03 14.98 62.06
C ARG A 600 -0.09 14.13 62.65
N GLN A 601 -1.09 14.76 63.27
CA GLN A 601 -2.25 14.05 63.80
C GLN A 601 -3.03 13.32 62.69
N VAL A 602 -3.11 13.92 61.50
CA VAL A 602 -3.71 13.29 60.32
C VAL A 602 -2.87 12.09 59.86
N PHE A 603 -1.55 12.22 59.77
CA PHE A 603 -0.66 11.09 59.43
C PHE A 603 -0.77 9.93 60.43
N GLU A 604 -0.82 10.23 61.74
CA GLU A 604 -1.01 9.22 62.78
C GLU A 604 -2.38 8.53 62.68
N ARG A 605 -3.45 9.29 62.39
CA ARG A 605 -4.80 8.75 62.20
C ARG A 605 -4.87 7.88 60.95
N ALA A 606 -4.25 8.32 59.85
CA ALA A 606 -4.12 7.56 58.62
C ALA A 606 -3.36 6.25 58.85
N TYR A 607 -2.26 6.30 59.60
CA TYR A 607 -1.48 5.11 59.94
C TYR A 607 -2.30 4.09 60.74
N LYS A 608 -3.10 4.55 61.71
CA LYS A 608 -4.01 3.69 62.50
C LYS A 608 -5.14 3.09 61.63
N ASP A 609 -5.73 3.88 60.73
CA ASP A 609 -6.78 3.41 59.81
C ASP A 609 -6.24 2.32 58.85
N LEU A 610 -5.11 2.58 58.18
CA LEU A 610 -4.44 1.60 57.32
C LEU A 610 -3.92 0.39 58.10
N LYS A 611 -3.57 0.57 59.39
CA LYS A 611 -3.23 -0.53 60.29
C LYS A 611 -4.43 -1.43 60.56
N SER A 612 -5.59 -0.85 60.86
CA SER A 612 -6.83 -1.60 61.08
C SER A 612 -7.29 -2.38 59.83
N LYS A 613 -7.04 -1.84 58.63
CA LYS A 613 -7.40 -2.46 57.35
C LYS A 613 -6.38 -3.51 56.85
N GLY A 614 -5.21 -3.61 57.47
CA GLY A 614 -4.16 -4.58 57.10
C GLY A 614 -3.44 -4.27 55.77
N LEU A 615 -3.58 -3.06 55.22
CA LEU A 615 -3.02 -2.68 53.91
C LEU A 615 -1.54 -2.32 54.05
N LYS A 616 -0.66 -3.32 53.94
CA LYS A 616 0.78 -3.19 54.17
C LYS A 616 1.48 -2.28 53.16
N HIS A 617 1.22 -2.44 51.85
CA HIS A 617 1.93 -1.69 50.79
C HIS A 617 1.58 -0.20 50.84
N GLU A 618 0.30 0.08 51.00
CA GLU A 618 -0.28 1.40 51.19
C GLU A 618 0.29 2.15 52.41
N ARG A 619 0.58 1.42 53.49
CA ARG A 619 1.24 1.95 54.68
C ARG A 619 2.69 2.37 54.41
N VAL A 620 3.41 1.66 53.54
CA VAL A 620 4.79 2.04 53.14
C VAL A 620 4.77 3.38 52.43
N VAL A 621 3.87 3.55 51.47
CA VAL A 621 3.73 4.81 50.71
C VAL A 621 3.40 5.98 51.63
N LEU A 622 2.51 5.78 52.61
CA LEU A 622 2.20 6.80 53.62
C LEU A 622 3.44 7.18 54.45
N LEU A 623 4.24 6.20 54.88
CA LEU A 623 5.43 6.43 55.70
C LEU A 623 6.56 7.12 54.92
N GLU A 624 6.75 6.80 53.64
CA GLU A 624 7.71 7.49 52.78
C GLU A 624 7.37 8.97 52.63
N ILE A 625 6.08 9.28 52.46
CA ILE A 625 5.61 10.66 52.33
C ILE A 625 5.62 11.38 53.69
N TRP A 626 5.27 10.70 54.77
CA TRP A 626 5.40 11.25 56.13
C TRP A 626 6.86 11.56 56.47
N LYS A 627 7.80 10.69 56.08
CA LYS A 627 9.24 10.95 56.23
C LYS A 627 9.65 12.21 55.44
N ALA A 628 9.23 12.32 54.19
CA ALA A 628 9.50 13.50 53.37
C ALA A 628 8.87 14.78 53.94
N PHE A 629 7.74 14.67 54.65
CA PHE A 629 7.11 15.78 55.37
C PHE A 629 7.93 16.19 56.61
N GLU A 630 8.36 15.24 57.45
CA GLU A 630 9.17 15.55 58.64
C GLU A 630 10.57 16.06 58.28
N GLU A 631 11.12 15.66 57.12
CA GLU A 631 12.37 16.23 56.59
C GLU A 631 12.22 17.71 56.20
N LYS A 632 11.01 18.17 55.87
CA LYS A 632 10.72 19.55 55.47
C LYS A 632 10.30 20.44 56.64
N TYR A 633 9.45 19.93 57.54
CA TYR A 633 8.81 20.73 58.60
C TYR A 633 9.18 20.27 60.02
N GLY A 634 9.86 19.13 60.17
CA GLY A 634 10.06 18.46 61.44
C GLY A 634 11.45 18.60 62.04
N SER A 635 11.57 18.11 63.28
CA SER A 635 12.83 18.01 64.01
C SER A 635 13.56 16.71 63.68
N ALA A 636 14.89 16.70 63.84
CA ALA A 636 15.71 15.50 63.58
C ALA A 636 15.27 14.26 64.40
N GLU A 637 14.65 14.46 65.57
CA GLU A 637 14.09 13.38 66.40
C GLU A 637 12.83 12.76 65.80
N GLU A 638 11.98 13.56 65.15
CA GLU A 638 10.73 13.11 64.53
C GLU A 638 11.01 12.34 63.24
N VAL A 639 12.01 12.77 62.47
CA VAL A 639 12.50 12.02 61.29
C VAL A 639 13.02 10.64 61.70
N VAL A 640 13.77 10.55 62.80
CA VAL A 640 14.28 9.25 63.31
C VAL A 640 13.13 8.36 63.77
N LYS A 641 12.08 8.92 64.39
CA LYS A 641 10.88 8.16 64.76
C LYS A 641 10.20 7.57 63.53
N VAL A 642 9.93 8.36 62.49
CA VAL A 642 9.29 7.86 61.26
C VAL A 642 10.17 6.85 60.53
N GLN A 643 11.49 7.07 60.48
CA GLN A 643 12.44 6.10 59.92
C GLN A 643 12.44 4.76 60.68
N GLY A 644 12.25 4.78 61.99
CA GLY A 644 12.09 3.57 62.80
C GLY A 644 10.81 2.79 62.52
N MET A 645 9.78 3.43 61.95
CA MET A 645 8.49 2.83 61.60
C MET A 645 8.50 2.18 60.20
N MET A 646 9.55 2.40 59.41
CA MET A 646 9.69 1.84 58.06
C MET A 646 9.71 0.31 58.08
N PRO A 647 9.11 -0.34 57.08
CA PRO A 647 9.08 -1.79 57.04
C PRO A 647 10.45 -2.37 56.69
N ILE A 648 10.67 -3.59 57.17
CA ILE A 648 11.80 -4.43 56.82
C ILE A 648 11.30 -5.48 55.84
N THR A 649 11.93 -5.56 54.66
CA THR A 649 11.65 -6.64 53.71
C THR A 649 12.32 -7.91 54.22
N SER A 650 11.51 -8.89 54.64
CA SER A 650 12.01 -10.19 55.10
C SER A 650 11.73 -11.25 54.03
N LYS A 651 12.69 -12.16 53.82
CA LYS A 651 12.53 -13.28 52.90
C LYS A 651 11.85 -14.42 53.63
N ARG A 652 10.65 -14.79 53.20
CA ARG A 652 9.96 -15.98 53.73
C ARG A 652 9.94 -17.05 52.64
N ARG A 653 10.51 -18.21 52.96
CA ARG A 653 10.36 -19.40 52.11
C ARG A 653 9.02 -20.03 52.42
N VAL A 654 8.07 -19.88 51.51
CA VAL A 654 6.79 -20.57 51.59
C VAL A 654 6.92 -21.83 50.73
N VAL A 655 6.70 -22.98 51.35
CA VAL A 655 6.55 -24.24 50.60
C VAL A 655 5.12 -24.28 50.11
N ASP A 656 4.93 -24.18 48.81
CA ASP A 656 3.60 -24.22 48.22
C ASP A 656 3.02 -25.63 48.41
N LYS A 657 1.85 -25.74 49.05
CA LYS A 657 1.37 -27.03 49.60
C LYS A 657 1.02 -28.06 48.53
N GLU A 658 0.82 -27.63 47.28
CA GLU A 658 0.39 -28.50 46.17
C GLU A 658 1.55 -28.93 45.26
N THR A 659 2.61 -28.13 45.12
CA THR A 659 3.72 -28.39 44.17
C THR A 659 5.02 -28.80 44.86
N GLY A 660 5.13 -28.62 46.18
CA GLY A 660 6.34 -28.94 46.95
C GLY A 660 7.58 -28.10 46.58
N GLN A 661 7.43 -27.13 45.67
CA GLN A 661 8.47 -26.17 45.33
C GLN A 661 8.49 -25.04 46.36
N THR A 662 9.71 -24.66 46.76
CA THR A 662 9.93 -23.49 47.61
C THR A 662 9.84 -22.24 46.76
N VAL A 663 8.75 -21.48 46.91
CA VAL A 663 8.60 -20.16 46.29
C VAL A 663 9.12 -19.12 47.29
N GLU A 664 10.01 -18.25 46.81
CA GLU A 664 10.58 -17.16 47.61
C GLU A 664 9.66 -15.94 47.52
N ASP A 665 8.83 -15.73 48.55
CA ASP A 665 7.97 -14.55 48.65
C ASP A 665 8.63 -13.48 49.52
N TRP A 666 8.54 -12.23 49.06
CA TRP A 666 9.00 -11.05 49.80
C TRP A 666 7.85 -10.55 50.69
N ASP A 667 7.97 -10.69 52.01
CA ASP A 667 6.98 -10.16 52.97
C ASP A 667 7.47 -8.85 53.57
N ILE A 668 6.60 -7.84 53.56
CA ILE A 668 6.82 -6.52 54.13
C ILE A 668 6.40 -6.58 55.60
N VAL A 669 7.36 -6.43 56.50
CA VAL A 669 7.13 -6.56 57.94
C VAL A 669 7.35 -5.21 58.62
N PHE A 670 6.33 -4.69 59.30
CA PHE A 670 6.46 -3.47 60.11
C PHE A 670 6.95 -3.82 61.51
N ALA A 671 7.90 -3.03 62.02
CA ALA A 671 8.47 -3.22 63.36
C ALA A 671 7.39 -3.21 64.47
N ASP A 672 6.33 -2.42 64.29
CA ASP A 672 5.21 -2.35 65.23
C ASP A 672 4.30 -3.58 65.22
N ASP A 673 4.09 -4.19 64.05
CA ASP A 673 3.26 -5.39 63.91
C ASP A 673 3.97 -6.61 64.54
N GLU A 674 5.31 -6.68 64.51
CA GLU A 674 6.11 -7.69 65.23
C GLU A 674 6.17 -7.44 66.74
N ARG A 675 6.21 -6.18 67.17
CA ARG A 675 6.27 -5.82 68.59
C ARG A 675 4.98 -6.21 69.34
N GLU A 676 3.84 -6.13 68.67
CA GLU A 676 2.54 -6.56 69.21
C GLU A 676 2.28 -8.06 69.05
N SER A 677 2.76 -8.70 67.97
CA SER A 677 2.55 -10.13 67.73
C SER A 677 3.52 -11.05 68.46
N ASN A 678 4.80 -10.67 68.65
CA ASN A 678 5.80 -11.45 69.39
C ASN A 678 6.94 -10.56 69.97
N PRO A 679 6.87 -10.14 71.25
CA PRO A 679 7.85 -9.25 71.87
C PRO A 679 9.27 -9.84 71.98
N THR A 680 9.40 -11.16 71.94
CA THR A 680 10.66 -11.90 72.13
C THR A 680 11.46 -12.05 70.83
N SER A 681 10.80 -12.31 69.70
CA SER A 681 11.44 -12.40 68.38
C SER A 681 11.97 -11.05 67.91
N PHE A 682 11.25 -9.96 68.22
CA PHE A 682 11.64 -8.60 67.86
C PHE A 682 13.00 -8.19 68.49
N LYS A 683 13.23 -8.52 69.77
CA LYS A 683 14.51 -8.27 70.44
C LYS A 683 15.66 -9.07 69.81
N PHE A 684 15.41 -10.31 69.41
CA PHE A 684 16.39 -11.13 68.70
C PHE A 684 16.72 -10.57 67.32
N LEU A 685 15.72 -10.09 66.59
CA LEU A 685 15.90 -9.50 65.26
C LEU A 685 16.65 -8.16 65.33
N GLN A 686 16.36 -7.32 66.34
CA GLN A 686 17.13 -6.10 66.63
C GLN A 686 18.60 -6.41 66.96
N MET A 687 18.86 -7.43 67.79
CA MET A 687 20.24 -7.85 68.10
C MET A 687 20.98 -8.40 66.87
N ALA A 688 20.30 -9.15 66.00
CA ALA A 688 20.86 -9.63 64.74
C ALA A 688 21.18 -8.47 63.78
N HIS A 689 20.34 -7.45 63.73
CA HIS A 689 20.58 -6.24 62.93
C HIS A 689 21.73 -5.39 63.46
N ALA A 690 21.82 -5.21 64.78
CA ALA A 690 22.94 -4.53 65.44
C ALA A 690 24.27 -5.25 65.13
N TRP A 691 24.25 -6.58 65.13
CA TRP A 691 25.40 -7.40 64.74
C TRP A 691 25.77 -7.25 63.25
N LYS A 692 24.79 -7.23 62.34
CA LYS A 692 25.05 -7.02 60.90
C LYS A 692 25.55 -5.60 60.59
N ALA A 693 25.03 -4.58 61.27
CA ALA A 693 25.53 -3.20 61.18
C ALA A 693 26.96 -3.06 61.73
N MET A 694 27.29 -3.81 62.79
CA MET A 694 28.67 -3.92 63.27
C MET A 694 29.59 -4.62 62.25
N GLN A 695 29.13 -5.69 61.59
CA GLN A 695 29.90 -6.33 60.52
C GLN A 695 30.11 -5.41 59.30
N ALA A 696 29.09 -4.67 58.88
CA ALA A 696 29.20 -3.72 57.78
C ALA A 696 30.17 -2.56 58.09
N LYS A 697 30.24 -2.11 59.35
CA LYS A 697 31.27 -1.17 59.83
C LYS A 697 32.67 -1.80 59.94
N ALA A 698 32.77 -3.09 60.24
CA ALA A 698 34.05 -3.81 60.35
C ALA A 698 34.64 -4.24 59.00
N GLY A 699 33.81 -4.47 57.97
CA GLY A 699 34.26 -4.84 56.62
C GLY A 699 34.85 -3.71 55.77
N GLY A 700 34.91 -2.48 56.30
CA GLY A 700 35.47 -1.31 55.62
C GLY A 700 36.99 -1.12 55.79
N ALA A 701 37.68 -1.97 56.56
CA ALA A 701 39.11 -1.82 56.85
C ALA A 701 39.85 -3.18 56.81
N GLY A 702 40.36 -3.56 55.63
CA GLY A 702 41.29 -4.69 55.48
C GLY A 702 41.20 -5.38 54.12
N GLY A 703 42.21 -5.19 53.28
CA GLY A 703 42.26 -5.61 51.87
C GLY A 703 42.46 -7.10 51.59
N ALA A 704 42.48 -7.38 50.28
CA ALA A 704 42.42 -8.66 49.60
C ALA A 704 43.53 -9.69 49.93
N GLY A 705 43.10 -10.95 50.08
CA GLY A 705 43.62 -12.12 49.34
C GLY A 705 44.89 -12.84 49.82
N GLY A 706 44.77 -14.14 50.11
CA GLY A 706 45.84 -15.12 49.83
C GLY A 706 46.15 -16.20 50.88
N ALA A 707 45.50 -17.35 50.74
CA ALA A 707 45.80 -18.73 51.17
C ALA A 707 47.19 -19.17 51.72
N ALA A 708 47.14 -20.02 52.79
CA ALA A 708 47.87 -21.31 53.04
C ALA A 708 49.43 -21.31 53.14
N PRO A 709 50.15 -22.40 53.59
CA PRO A 709 49.73 -23.80 53.87
C PRO A 709 50.38 -24.58 55.09
N LEU A 710 49.72 -25.70 55.46
CA LEU A 710 50.13 -27.08 55.87
C LEU A 710 51.51 -27.38 56.54
N SER A 711 51.61 -28.26 57.56
CA SER A 711 51.74 -29.75 57.48
C SER A 711 51.92 -30.35 58.92
N GLY A 712 51.73 -31.63 59.29
CA GLY A 712 51.37 -32.90 58.62
C GLY A 712 51.72 -34.13 59.52
N PHE A 713 50.95 -35.23 59.37
CA PHE A 713 51.27 -36.69 59.51
C PHE A 713 49.91 -37.45 59.39
N VAL A 714 49.41 -37.99 58.25
CA VAL A 714 49.81 -39.09 57.31
C VAL A 714 49.63 -40.49 57.96
N ALA A 715 48.92 -41.51 57.44
CA ALA A 715 48.58 -42.02 56.09
C ALA A 715 47.13 -42.63 56.08
N ALA A 716 46.49 -43.08 55.00
CA ALA A 716 46.93 -43.54 53.68
C ALA A 716 45.81 -43.33 52.63
N ALA A 717 46.25 -43.09 51.39
CA ALA A 717 45.45 -42.70 50.24
C ALA A 717 45.35 -43.84 49.21
N ALA A 718 44.33 -43.81 48.34
CA ALA A 718 44.50 -44.03 46.90
C ALA A 718 43.18 -43.78 46.10
N ALA A 719 43.25 -42.78 45.23
CA ALA A 719 42.97 -42.81 43.79
C ALA A 719 41.55 -42.64 43.19
N SER A 720 41.53 -41.69 42.24
CA SER A 720 40.70 -41.53 41.02
C SER A 720 39.31 -40.91 41.19
N SER A 721 38.73 -40.16 40.25
CA SER A 721 39.14 -39.37 39.08
C SER A 721 37.84 -38.73 38.55
N SER A 722 37.93 -37.78 37.63
CA SER A 722 36.81 -37.37 36.78
C SER A 722 36.30 -38.53 35.90
N SER A 723 35.19 -38.26 35.19
CA SER A 723 34.59 -39.05 34.08
C SER A 723 33.57 -40.12 34.54
N SER A 724 32.28 -40.01 34.20
CA SER A 724 31.64 -40.43 32.95
C SER A 724 31.69 -41.94 32.69
N GLY A 725 30.55 -42.53 32.30
CA GLY A 725 30.57 -43.77 31.53
C GLY A 725 29.46 -44.76 31.89
N GLN A 726 28.52 -44.91 30.96
CA GLN A 726 28.13 -46.19 30.35
C GLN A 726 28.33 -47.44 31.23
N GLY A 727 27.33 -48.27 31.47
CA GLY A 727 26.06 -48.43 30.78
C GLY A 727 25.59 -49.85 31.06
N GLN A 728 24.29 -50.02 30.99
CA GLN A 728 23.59 -51.22 30.56
C GLN A 728 22.14 -50.76 30.58
N GLY A 729 21.49 -50.66 29.43
CA GLY A 729 21.37 -51.82 28.57
C GLY A 729 20.06 -52.45 28.95
N GLU A 730 19.05 -51.98 28.25
CA GLU A 730 17.94 -52.79 27.77
C GLU A 730 16.94 -53.37 28.77
N ALA A 731 15.69 -53.16 28.33
CA ALA A 731 14.62 -54.14 28.33
C ALA A 731 14.20 -54.64 29.72
N GLY A 732 13.07 -54.23 30.25
CA GLY A 732 11.83 -53.93 29.55
C GLY A 732 10.71 -54.71 30.19
N GLY A 733 9.49 -54.40 29.76
CA GLY A 733 8.38 -55.32 29.90
C GLY A 733 7.32 -54.92 30.92
N GLY A 734 6.43 -54.05 30.48
CA GLY A 734 4.98 -54.29 30.62
C GLY A 734 4.32 -53.64 31.84
N SER A 735 3.11 -53.11 31.77
CA SER A 735 2.14 -53.08 30.67
C SER A 735 0.98 -52.15 31.06
N GLY A 736 0.31 -51.61 30.04
CA GLY A 736 -1.09 -51.15 30.08
C GLY A 736 -1.28 -49.70 30.55
N GLY A 737 -1.92 -48.80 29.82
CA GLY A 737 -2.78 -48.84 28.62
C GLY A 737 -3.61 -47.55 28.74
N GLY A 738 -3.64 -46.64 27.78
CA GLY A 738 -4.37 -46.68 26.51
C GLY A 738 -5.09 -45.31 26.35
N ASN A 739 -5.58 -44.87 25.19
CA ASN A 739 -5.39 -45.23 23.79
C ASN A 739 -6.16 -44.20 22.93
N GLY A 740 -5.63 -43.90 21.74
CA GLY A 740 -6.33 -43.45 20.52
C GLY A 740 -6.63 -41.94 20.41
N SER A 741 -6.51 -41.27 19.25
CA SER A 741 -6.22 -41.61 17.83
C SER A 741 -6.62 -40.33 17.03
N GLY A 742 -6.11 -39.91 15.87
CA GLY A 742 -5.19 -40.47 14.88
C GLY A 742 -5.27 -39.61 13.58
N GLU A 743 -4.09 -39.30 13.04
CA GLU A 743 -3.61 -39.14 11.65
C GLU A 743 -4.47 -38.74 10.41
N GLY A 744 -3.82 -37.93 9.55
CA GLY A 744 -3.69 -38.11 8.07
C GLY A 744 -3.85 -36.81 7.25
N GLY A 745 -2.95 -36.35 6.36
CA GLY A 745 -1.63 -36.77 5.88
C GLY A 745 -1.11 -35.90 4.69
N LYS A 746 0.16 -36.15 4.27
CA LYS A 746 0.81 -35.96 2.92
C LYS A 746 1.00 -34.51 2.37
N GLU A 747 2.00 -34.11 1.56
CA GLU A 747 3.01 -34.73 0.66
C GLU A 747 4.04 -33.63 0.18
N ALA A 748 5.26 -34.04 -0.24
CA ALA A 748 6.20 -33.51 -1.29
C ALA A 748 6.51 -31.99 -1.43
N GLU A 749 7.76 -31.48 -1.45
CA GLU A 749 8.92 -31.61 -2.39
C GLU A 749 9.03 -30.45 -3.43
N GLU A 750 10.26 -29.91 -3.58
CA GLU A 750 10.83 -29.01 -4.62
C GLU A 750 10.23 -27.59 -4.86
N GLY A 751 10.99 -26.51 -5.06
CA GLY A 751 12.43 -26.30 -5.16
C GLY A 751 12.80 -24.83 -5.48
N ARG A 752 13.99 -24.45 -4.98
CA ARG A 752 15.01 -23.50 -5.54
C ARG A 752 14.65 -22.00 -5.67
N ARG A 753 15.22 -21.11 -4.86
CA ARG A 753 16.60 -20.53 -4.87
C ARG A 753 17.00 -19.90 -6.21
N GLU A 754 17.32 -18.61 -6.17
CA GLU A 754 18.69 -18.15 -6.42
C GLU A 754 19.03 -16.98 -5.50
N ARG A 755 19.99 -17.24 -4.61
CA ARG A 755 20.91 -16.24 -4.05
C ARG A 755 22.01 -16.01 -5.09
N GLY A 756 22.47 -14.78 -5.17
CA GLY A 756 23.81 -14.44 -5.62
C GLY A 756 24.35 -13.35 -4.70
N ASP A 757 24.76 -13.75 -3.49
CA ASP A 757 25.87 -13.07 -2.81
C ASP A 757 27.14 -13.61 -3.48
N ASP A 758 28.06 -12.74 -3.90
CA ASP A 758 29.39 -12.70 -3.28
C ASP A 758 30.37 -11.79 -4.01
N ALA A 759 31.25 -11.26 -3.17
CA ALA A 759 32.64 -10.89 -3.43
C ALA A 759 32.96 -9.43 -3.79
N SER A 760 33.32 -8.72 -2.71
CA SER A 760 34.71 -8.27 -2.46
C SER A 760 35.22 -7.01 -3.17
N SER A 761 35.36 -5.97 -2.34
CA SER A 761 36.58 -5.18 -2.12
C SER A 761 37.57 -5.01 -3.29
N ASP A 762 37.80 -3.76 -3.69
CA ASP A 762 39.11 -3.12 -3.44
C ASP A 762 39.10 -1.61 -3.70
N VAL A 763 39.50 -0.87 -2.67
CA VAL A 763 40.47 0.23 -2.66
C VAL A 763 40.75 0.94 -4.01
N ALA A 764 40.41 2.25 -4.07
CA ALA A 764 41.31 3.28 -4.62
C ALA A 764 40.80 4.69 -4.26
N SER A 765 41.55 5.35 -3.38
CA SER A 765 41.61 6.81 -3.26
C SER A 765 42.40 7.38 -4.44
N SER A 766 41.93 8.48 -5.06
CA SER A 766 42.77 9.66 -5.38
C SER A 766 42.01 10.70 -6.22
N ASN A 767 41.92 11.92 -5.68
CA ASN A 767 42.25 13.23 -6.26
C ASN A 767 42.25 13.49 -7.77
N GLY A 768 41.80 14.72 -8.09
CA GLY A 768 42.14 15.53 -9.27
C GLY A 768 40.93 15.68 -10.19
N GLY A 769 40.39 16.87 -10.49
CA GLY A 769 40.99 18.18 -10.64
C GLY A 769 40.65 18.67 -12.05
N ASP A 770 40.05 19.85 -12.14
CA ASP A 770 39.93 20.79 -13.28
C ASP A 770 40.01 20.25 -14.72
N ASP A 771 38.90 20.39 -15.47
CA ASP A 771 38.74 21.33 -16.59
C ASP A 771 37.28 21.34 -17.11
#